data_AF-A0AAP0QY62-F1
#
_entry.id   AF-A0AAP0QY62-F1
#
_cell.length_a   1.000
_cell.length_b   1.000
_cell.length_c   1.000
_cell.angle_alpha   90.00
_cell.angle_beta   90.00
_cell.angle_gamma   90.00
#
_symmetry.space_group_name_H-M   'P 1'
#
loop_
_entity.id
_entity.type
_entity.pdbx_description
1 polymer ?
#
loop_
_entity_poly.entity_id
_entity_poly.type
_entity_poly.pdbx_seq_one_letter_code
_entity_poly.pdbx_strand_id
1 'polypeptide(L)'
;MGKVSNTKFHHHSERLRRNLLANGLGKSPPMGWNSWNHFWCDINEDIVKAAADALVSSGLSKLGYEYVNIDDCWGEQVRDENGNLQAKNATFPSGIKALADYVHSKGLKLGIYSSAGYYTCSKQMPGSLGYEEQDAKTFALWGVDYLKYDNCYTDGSKPMDRYPIMTRALMKAGRPIYYSLCEWGDMHPALWGFQVGNSWRTTGDITDTFESVMSRADANEVYADYARPGGWNDPDMLEVGNGGMTKDEYIIHFSLWAISKAPLLLGCDVRNLTKDTMDIIGNKEVIAINQDPLGVQAKKVRTDVEIWTAPLSGYRFAVLIVNRDQWPANVTTHLEDFGIPPKTSVTARDLWEHKTLETPLVGNLSANLDPHTCKIKSECFSVITTAKKGPRLQPIHAAASEDGGRSSSGRNKRNEVVDAKGSGTSARGRRLLKVREEKRRREHDRLHNYPSWAKVLEDACKDDEELRAVLGDSIGNPELMRKRVEERVRKKGRNFNKSKTGSVLAFKVSFREFNPLDSYIWFELYGSPSDRDVDLIGSVIQSWYVMGRLGAFNSSNLQLANSSIEYNPLYDAEKGFSVMPSSFHDISDVEFQDNWGRVWVDLGTSDFFAVDVLLNCLTVLSSEYLGIQQIVFGGRRMGDWEEGMTSSEFGYKYFKI
;
A
#
# COMPACT_ATOMS: atom_id res chain seq x y z
N MET A 1 -58.86 24.58 4.63
CA MET A 1 -58.04 24.39 3.41
C MET A 1 -56.61 24.81 3.72
N GLY A 2 -55.61 24.14 3.15
CA GLY A 2 -54.19 24.49 3.29
C GLY A 2 -53.34 23.41 2.62
N LYS A 3 -52.61 23.76 1.55
CA LYS A 3 -51.81 22.79 0.78
C LYS A 3 -50.42 22.64 1.41
N VAL A 4 -50.01 21.41 1.69
CA VAL A 4 -48.60 21.09 1.98
C VAL A 4 -47.86 20.91 0.65
N SER A 5 -46.82 21.71 0.40
CA SER A 5 -45.97 21.59 -0.79
C SER A 5 -44.95 20.46 -0.64
N ASN A 6 -44.90 19.55 -1.61
CA ASN A 6 -44.02 18.39 -1.57
C ASN A 6 -42.64 18.68 -2.20
N THR A 7 -41.62 18.98 -1.39
CA THR A 7 -40.29 19.43 -1.86
C THR A 7 -39.13 18.48 -1.52
N LYS A 8 -39.38 17.31 -0.92
CA LYS A 8 -38.32 16.42 -0.38
C LYS A 8 -37.68 15.41 -1.36
N PHE A 9 -37.88 15.55 -2.67
CA PHE A 9 -37.38 14.58 -3.67
C PHE A 9 -36.29 15.07 -4.64
N HIS A 10 -35.89 16.35 -4.63
CA HIS A 10 -34.90 16.86 -5.61
C HIS A 10 -33.43 16.95 -5.14
N HIS A 11 -33.14 17.10 -3.84
CA HIS A 11 -31.76 17.34 -3.39
C HIS A 11 -30.78 16.15 -3.51
N HIS A 12 -31.22 14.97 -3.98
CA HIS A 12 -30.31 13.84 -4.13
C HIS A 12 -29.46 13.89 -5.42
N SER A 13 -29.81 14.74 -6.41
CA SER A 13 -29.06 14.91 -7.66
C SER A 13 -28.03 16.05 -7.63
N GLU A 14 -28.13 17.01 -6.70
CA GLU A 14 -27.29 18.22 -6.68
C GLU A 14 -25.96 18.05 -5.94
N ARG A 15 -25.76 16.94 -5.23
CA ARG A 15 -24.53 16.70 -4.44
C ARG A 15 -23.45 15.90 -5.16
N LEU A 16 -23.62 15.64 -6.46
CA LEU A 16 -22.53 15.32 -7.37
C LEU A 16 -21.69 16.60 -7.59
N ARG A 17 -20.61 16.78 -6.81
CA ARG A 17 -19.49 17.59 -7.30
C ARG A 17 -19.06 16.98 -8.64
N ARG A 18 -18.98 17.80 -9.68
CA ARG A 18 -18.85 17.33 -11.06
C ARG A 18 -17.55 16.56 -11.23
N ASN A 19 -17.64 15.25 -11.48
CA ASN A 19 -16.57 14.47 -12.07
C ASN A 19 -16.16 15.18 -13.38
N LEU A 20 -14.86 15.36 -13.64
CA LEU A 20 -14.39 16.04 -14.86
C LEU A 20 -14.74 15.19 -16.09
N LEU A 21 -14.67 13.86 -15.97
CA LEU A 21 -15.14 12.90 -16.96
C LEU A 21 -16.58 12.44 -16.66
N ALA A 22 -17.55 13.32 -16.91
CA ALA A 22 -18.98 12.99 -16.82
C ALA A 22 -19.52 12.32 -18.12
N ASN A 23 -18.77 11.39 -18.73
CA ASN A 23 -19.11 10.82 -20.04
C ASN A 23 -20.19 9.70 -20.02
N GLY A 24 -20.50 9.15 -18.85
CA GLY A 24 -21.52 8.10 -18.66
C GLY A 24 -21.12 6.69 -19.12
N LEU A 25 -19.85 6.49 -19.47
CA LEU A 25 -19.26 5.20 -19.85
C LEU A 25 -18.71 4.46 -18.62
N GLY A 26 -18.11 3.27 -18.81
CA GLY A 26 -17.44 2.52 -17.74
C GLY A 26 -18.33 2.04 -16.59
N LYS A 27 -19.64 1.86 -16.80
CA LYS A 27 -20.57 1.39 -15.75
C LYS A 27 -20.21 0.00 -15.20
N SER A 28 -19.61 -0.81 -16.04
CA SER A 28 -18.84 -2.03 -15.74
C SER A 28 -17.44 -1.87 -16.38
N PRO A 29 -16.47 -2.74 -16.06
CA PRO A 29 -15.15 -2.71 -16.70
C PRO A 29 -15.27 -2.93 -18.22
N PRO A 30 -14.40 -2.31 -19.04
CA PRO A 30 -14.45 -2.49 -20.49
C PRO A 30 -13.99 -3.91 -20.85
N MET A 31 -14.59 -4.47 -21.90
CA MET A 31 -14.23 -5.77 -22.46
C MET A 31 -13.92 -5.62 -23.96
N GLY A 32 -12.84 -6.23 -24.42
CA GLY A 32 -12.41 -6.06 -25.81
C GLY A 32 -11.11 -6.78 -26.14
N TRP A 33 -10.39 -6.26 -27.13
CA TRP A 33 -9.10 -6.74 -27.61
C TRP A 33 -8.15 -5.57 -27.83
N ASN A 34 -6.86 -5.80 -27.65
CA ASN A 34 -5.79 -4.85 -27.92
C ASN A 34 -4.67 -5.53 -28.73
N SER A 35 -4.10 -4.83 -29.72
CA SER A 35 -3.05 -5.36 -30.59
C SER A 35 -1.70 -5.63 -29.92
N TRP A 36 -1.38 -4.97 -28.81
CA TRP A 36 0.02 -4.80 -28.35
C TRP A 36 0.77 -6.09 -28.04
N ASN A 37 0.30 -6.90 -27.09
CA ASN A 37 1.09 -8.01 -26.55
C ASN A 37 1.48 -9.06 -27.62
N HIS A 38 0.63 -9.26 -28.64
CA HIS A 38 0.90 -10.20 -29.73
C HIS A 38 1.57 -9.55 -30.94
N PHE A 39 1.13 -8.36 -31.37
CA PHE A 39 1.56 -7.75 -32.65
C PHE A 39 2.60 -6.65 -32.50
N TRP A 40 2.72 -6.01 -31.33
CA TRP A 40 3.64 -4.89 -31.08
C TRP A 40 3.44 -3.78 -32.13
N CYS A 41 4.49 -3.40 -32.88
CA CYS A 41 4.36 -2.48 -34.02
C CYS A 41 3.94 -3.13 -35.36
N ASP A 42 3.87 -4.46 -35.47
CA ASP A 42 3.48 -5.16 -36.72
C ASP A 42 1.95 -5.20 -36.88
N ILE A 43 1.36 -4.00 -36.94
CA ILE A 43 -0.08 -3.77 -36.96
C ILE A 43 -0.50 -2.99 -38.21
N ASN A 44 -1.58 -3.44 -38.83
CA ASN A 44 -2.15 -2.87 -40.05
C ASN A 44 -3.68 -3.03 -40.07
N GLU A 45 -4.36 -2.31 -40.97
CA GLU A 45 -5.82 -2.28 -41.01
C GLU A 45 -6.46 -3.65 -41.27
N ASP A 46 -5.81 -4.55 -42.01
CA ASP A 46 -6.35 -5.88 -42.32
C ASP A 46 -6.24 -6.83 -41.12
N ILE A 47 -5.20 -6.72 -40.29
CA ILE A 47 -5.13 -7.42 -38.98
C ILE A 47 -6.30 -6.95 -38.09
N VAL A 48 -6.55 -5.64 -38.01
CA VAL A 48 -7.60 -5.08 -37.15
C VAL A 48 -9.01 -5.43 -37.65
N LYS A 49 -9.25 -5.38 -38.97
CA LYS A 49 -10.48 -5.86 -39.59
C LYS A 49 -10.70 -7.35 -39.30
N ALA A 50 -9.67 -8.18 -39.48
CA ALA A 50 -9.74 -9.61 -39.20
C ALA A 50 -9.97 -9.92 -37.72
N ALA A 51 -9.39 -9.16 -36.79
CA ALA A 51 -9.65 -9.28 -35.35
C ALA A 51 -11.12 -8.91 -35.01
N ALA A 52 -11.65 -7.83 -35.59
CA ALA A 52 -13.06 -7.46 -35.45
C ALA A 52 -14.02 -8.55 -35.99
N ASP A 53 -13.72 -9.13 -37.15
CA ASP A 53 -14.48 -10.26 -37.71
C ASP A 53 -14.34 -11.54 -36.88
N ALA A 54 -13.18 -11.80 -36.27
CA ALA A 54 -12.97 -12.91 -35.35
C ALA A 54 -13.80 -12.77 -34.06
N LEU A 55 -13.87 -11.59 -33.45
CA LEU A 55 -14.71 -11.31 -32.27
C LEU A 55 -16.21 -11.51 -32.56
N VAL A 56 -16.66 -11.26 -33.79
CA VAL A 56 -18.05 -11.50 -34.22
C VAL A 56 -18.31 -12.98 -34.48
N SER A 57 -17.43 -13.64 -35.25
CA SER A 57 -17.62 -15.03 -35.71
C SER A 57 -17.41 -16.07 -34.60
N SER A 58 -16.44 -15.86 -33.69
CA SER A 58 -16.28 -16.64 -32.46
C SER A 58 -17.45 -16.45 -31.47
N GLY A 59 -18.16 -15.33 -31.57
CA GLY A 59 -19.22 -14.93 -30.66
C GLY A 59 -18.75 -14.20 -29.39
N LEU A 60 -17.45 -13.91 -29.23
CA LEU A 60 -16.91 -13.17 -28.08
C LEU A 60 -17.56 -11.78 -27.92
N SER A 61 -17.84 -11.09 -29.02
CA SER A 61 -18.67 -9.88 -29.08
C SER A 61 -20.00 -9.99 -28.32
N LYS A 62 -20.67 -11.15 -28.39
CA LYS A 62 -21.94 -11.43 -27.70
C LYS A 62 -21.78 -11.75 -26.22
N LEU A 63 -20.54 -11.89 -25.74
CA LEU A 63 -20.21 -12.02 -24.32
C LEU A 63 -19.83 -10.67 -23.68
N GLY A 64 -19.62 -9.63 -24.49
CA GLY A 64 -19.26 -8.28 -24.06
C GLY A 64 -17.99 -7.71 -24.69
N TYR A 65 -17.17 -8.53 -25.37
CA TYR A 65 -15.91 -8.09 -26.00
C TYR A 65 -16.17 -7.17 -27.21
N GLU A 66 -16.47 -5.90 -26.94
CA GLU A 66 -16.98 -4.91 -27.90
C GLU A 66 -15.90 -3.93 -28.41
N TYR A 67 -14.85 -3.67 -27.63
CA TYR A 67 -13.77 -2.74 -28.01
C TYR A 67 -12.68 -3.43 -28.83
N VAL A 68 -12.32 -2.85 -29.97
CA VAL A 68 -11.19 -3.25 -30.82
C VAL A 68 -10.17 -2.12 -30.75
N ASN A 69 -9.16 -2.25 -29.90
CA ASN A 69 -8.20 -1.19 -29.62
C ASN A 69 -6.94 -1.37 -30.46
N ILE A 70 -6.60 -0.38 -31.28
CA ILE A 70 -5.24 -0.27 -31.85
C ILE A 70 -4.33 0.43 -30.85
N ASP A 71 -3.20 -0.20 -30.56
CA ASP A 71 -2.14 0.34 -29.70
C ASP A 71 -1.11 1.15 -30.51
N ASP A 72 0.11 1.34 -30.02
CA ASP A 72 1.16 2.17 -30.65
C ASP A 72 1.48 1.80 -32.13
N CYS A 73 2.26 2.66 -32.78
CA CYS A 73 2.82 2.51 -34.12
C CYS A 73 1.81 2.67 -35.28
N TRP A 74 0.52 2.92 -35.01
CA TRP A 74 -0.51 3.16 -36.03
C TRP A 74 -0.33 4.45 -36.85
N GLY A 75 0.28 5.48 -36.26
CA GLY A 75 0.44 6.80 -36.87
C GLY A 75 1.69 6.97 -37.74
N GLU A 76 1.70 8.01 -38.57
CA GLU A 76 2.93 8.51 -39.19
C GLU A 76 3.88 9.12 -38.14
N GLN A 77 5.18 9.15 -38.43
CA GLN A 77 6.19 9.77 -37.55
C GLN A 77 6.05 11.30 -37.43
N VAL A 78 5.29 11.95 -38.31
CA VAL A 78 5.06 13.41 -38.34
C VAL A 78 3.59 13.76 -38.48
N ARG A 79 3.20 14.87 -37.84
CA ARG A 79 1.89 15.51 -38.02
C ARG A 79 1.76 16.12 -39.42
N ASP A 80 0.54 16.38 -39.87
CA ASP A 80 0.30 17.10 -41.13
C ASP A 80 0.69 18.59 -41.03
N GLU A 81 0.61 19.33 -42.14
CA GLU A 81 0.91 20.78 -42.19
C GLU A 81 0.02 21.63 -41.26
N ASN A 82 -1.09 21.09 -40.77
CA ASN A 82 -2.02 21.73 -39.85
C ASN A 82 -1.82 21.27 -38.38
N GLY A 83 -0.88 20.37 -38.10
CA GLY A 83 -0.63 19.79 -36.78
C GLY A 83 -1.49 18.58 -36.40
N ASN A 84 -2.27 17.99 -37.31
CA ASN A 84 -3.09 16.80 -37.04
C ASN A 84 -2.23 15.53 -37.00
N LEU A 85 -2.61 14.54 -36.17
CA LEU A 85 -2.13 13.17 -36.32
C LEU A 85 -2.62 12.56 -37.65
N GLN A 86 -1.77 11.74 -38.26
CA GLN A 86 -2.03 11.05 -39.53
C GLN A 86 -1.93 9.52 -39.33
N ALA A 87 -2.80 8.75 -39.97
CA ALA A 87 -2.67 7.29 -40.01
C ALA A 87 -1.52 6.91 -40.94
N LYS A 88 -0.74 5.89 -40.58
CA LYS A 88 0.39 5.44 -41.40
C LYS A 88 -0.08 4.90 -42.75
N ASN A 89 0.17 5.61 -43.85
CA ASN A 89 -0.41 5.27 -45.15
C ASN A 89 0.05 3.90 -45.69
N ALA A 90 1.19 3.38 -45.21
CA ALA A 90 1.70 2.06 -45.57
C ALA A 90 0.96 0.88 -44.89
N THR A 91 0.33 1.11 -43.72
CA THR A 91 -0.34 0.05 -42.94
C THR A 91 -1.82 0.33 -42.65
N PHE A 92 -2.27 1.58 -42.79
CA PHE A 92 -3.65 2.03 -42.68
C PHE A 92 -4.05 2.94 -43.89
N PRO A 93 -3.85 2.51 -45.15
CA PRO A 93 -4.15 3.30 -46.35
C PRO A 93 -5.61 3.79 -46.47
N SER A 94 -6.58 3.12 -45.82
CA SER A 94 -7.97 3.57 -45.75
C SER A 94 -8.20 4.70 -44.74
N GLY A 95 -7.24 4.93 -43.83
CA GLY A 95 -7.34 5.87 -42.72
C GLY A 95 -8.24 5.40 -41.57
N ILE A 96 -7.99 5.93 -40.36
CA ILE A 96 -8.67 5.49 -39.12
C ILE A 96 -10.19 5.64 -39.20
N LYS A 97 -10.73 6.65 -39.90
CA LYS A 97 -12.19 6.80 -40.06
C LYS A 97 -12.81 5.60 -40.79
N ALA A 98 -12.26 5.18 -41.93
CA ALA A 98 -12.80 4.03 -42.65
C ALA A 98 -12.69 2.73 -41.85
N LEU A 99 -11.65 2.60 -41.01
CA LEU A 99 -11.50 1.49 -40.07
C LEU A 99 -12.54 1.54 -38.94
N ALA A 100 -12.84 2.73 -38.39
CA ALA A 100 -13.89 2.91 -37.39
C ALA A 100 -15.27 2.58 -37.97
N ASP A 101 -15.59 3.13 -39.15
CA ASP A 101 -16.84 2.84 -39.86
C ASP A 101 -16.99 1.33 -40.16
N TYR A 102 -15.87 0.63 -40.47
CA TYR A 102 -15.86 -0.84 -40.61
C TYR A 102 -16.17 -1.54 -39.28
N VAL A 103 -15.49 -1.19 -38.20
CA VAL A 103 -15.68 -1.81 -36.87
C VAL A 103 -17.10 -1.55 -36.34
N HIS A 104 -17.64 -0.34 -36.54
CA HIS A 104 -19.03 0.00 -36.24
C HIS A 104 -20.03 -0.82 -37.06
N SER A 105 -19.73 -1.12 -38.34
CA SER A 105 -20.58 -1.97 -39.17
C SER A 105 -20.73 -3.41 -38.65
N LYS A 106 -19.79 -3.86 -37.79
CA LYS A 106 -19.84 -5.15 -37.09
C LYS A 106 -20.59 -5.12 -35.75
N GLY A 107 -21.03 -3.94 -35.32
CA GLY A 107 -21.60 -3.72 -33.98
C GLY A 107 -20.55 -3.61 -32.88
N LEU A 108 -19.28 -3.37 -33.24
CA LEU A 108 -18.15 -3.19 -32.33
C LEU A 108 -17.77 -1.70 -32.21
N LYS A 109 -16.78 -1.39 -31.38
CA LYS A 109 -16.25 -0.06 -31.07
C LYS A 109 -14.76 0.01 -31.38
N LEU A 110 -14.26 1.11 -31.95
CA LEU A 110 -12.83 1.27 -32.23
C LEU A 110 -12.13 2.07 -31.12
N GLY A 111 -11.09 1.50 -30.53
CA GLY A 111 -10.17 2.23 -29.67
C GLY A 111 -8.88 2.62 -30.36
N ILE A 112 -8.27 3.71 -29.89
CA ILE A 112 -6.98 4.23 -30.37
C ILE A 112 -6.03 4.47 -29.19
N TYR A 113 -4.76 4.72 -29.53
CA TYR A 113 -3.69 4.97 -28.58
C TYR A 113 -2.95 6.29 -28.87
N SER A 114 -2.53 6.99 -27.81
CA SER A 114 -1.52 8.06 -27.86
C SER A 114 -0.82 8.18 -26.50
N SER A 115 0.10 9.15 -26.35
CA SER A 115 0.80 9.44 -25.09
C SER A 115 0.54 10.86 -24.60
N ALA A 116 0.49 11.05 -23.27
CA ALA A 116 0.57 12.31 -22.54
C ALA A 116 2.00 12.88 -22.54
N GLY A 117 2.69 12.81 -23.68
CA GLY A 117 4.05 13.27 -23.93
C GLY A 117 4.24 13.68 -25.40
N TYR A 118 5.47 14.03 -25.78
CA TYR A 118 5.81 14.49 -27.13
C TYR A 118 5.81 13.35 -28.17
N TYR A 119 6.06 12.12 -27.73
CA TYR A 119 6.11 10.90 -28.55
C TYR A 119 5.39 9.76 -27.83
N THR A 120 4.94 8.77 -28.59
CA THR A 120 4.53 7.48 -28.03
C THR A 120 5.73 6.64 -27.58
N CYS A 121 5.49 5.58 -26.80
CA CYS A 121 6.58 4.79 -26.20
C CYS A 121 7.55 4.17 -27.21
N SER A 122 7.07 3.72 -28.38
CA SER A 122 7.90 3.22 -29.49
C SER A 122 8.68 4.30 -30.24
N LYS A 123 8.35 5.59 -30.01
CA LYS A 123 8.73 6.76 -30.82
C LYS A 123 8.33 6.70 -32.30
N GLN A 124 7.48 5.75 -32.72
CA GLN A 124 7.09 5.61 -34.13
C GLN A 124 6.00 6.60 -34.57
N MET A 125 5.45 7.39 -33.65
CA MET A 125 4.50 8.45 -33.93
C MET A 125 4.52 9.55 -32.83
N PRO A 126 4.01 10.77 -33.11
CA PRO A 126 3.86 11.81 -32.11
C PRO A 126 2.88 11.44 -31.00
N GLY A 127 3.18 11.90 -29.77
CA GLY A 127 2.22 11.94 -28.68
C GLY A 127 1.35 13.21 -28.76
N SER A 128 0.41 13.36 -27.83
CA SER A 128 -0.60 14.43 -27.85
C SER A 128 -0.31 15.60 -26.89
N LEU A 129 0.84 15.65 -26.20
CA LEU A 129 1.14 16.72 -25.24
C LEU A 129 1.21 18.09 -25.95
N GLY A 130 0.37 19.02 -25.51
CA GLY A 130 0.20 20.35 -26.14
C GLY A 130 -0.68 20.36 -27.41
N TYR A 131 -1.20 19.20 -27.84
CA TYR A 131 -2.10 19.03 -28.99
C TYR A 131 -3.46 18.44 -28.59
N GLU A 132 -3.77 18.38 -27.28
CA GLU A 132 -4.86 17.55 -26.75
C GLU A 132 -6.23 17.89 -27.34
N GLU A 133 -6.56 19.18 -27.47
CA GLU A 133 -7.83 19.62 -28.08
C GLU A 133 -7.93 19.29 -29.58
N GLN A 134 -6.81 19.28 -30.30
CA GLN A 134 -6.75 18.95 -31.73
C GLN A 134 -6.86 17.45 -31.95
N ASP A 135 -6.16 16.66 -31.14
CA ASP A 135 -6.15 15.20 -31.25
C ASP A 135 -7.47 14.61 -30.76
N ALA A 136 -8.02 15.06 -29.62
CA ALA A 136 -9.35 14.62 -29.17
C ALA A 136 -10.45 14.92 -30.19
N LYS A 137 -10.40 16.08 -30.85
CA LYS A 137 -11.31 16.43 -31.95
C LYS A 137 -11.09 15.53 -33.17
N THR A 138 -9.84 15.19 -33.49
CA THR A 138 -9.48 14.29 -34.59
C THR A 138 -10.02 12.88 -34.34
N PHE A 139 -9.81 12.32 -33.15
CA PHE A 139 -10.37 11.03 -32.72
C PHE A 139 -11.91 11.03 -32.80
N ALA A 140 -12.57 12.09 -32.33
CA ALA A 140 -14.02 12.22 -32.42
C ALA A 140 -14.55 12.30 -33.87
N LEU A 141 -13.86 13.00 -34.77
CA LEU A 141 -14.19 13.07 -36.21
C LEU A 141 -13.97 11.72 -36.93
N TRP A 142 -12.94 10.98 -36.52
CA TRP A 142 -12.69 9.61 -36.97
C TRP A 142 -13.66 8.59 -36.36
N GLY A 143 -14.47 8.96 -35.37
CA GLY A 143 -15.46 8.06 -34.77
C GLY A 143 -14.90 7.10 -33.71
N VAL A 144 -13.70 7.35 -33.18
CA VAL A 144 -13.09 6.59 -32.09
C VAL A 144 -14.02 6.55 -30.86
N ASP A 145 -14.02 5.43 -30.14
CA ASP A 145 -14.85 5.14 -28.96
C ASP A 145 -14.05 4.96 -27.67
N TYR A 146 -12.74 4.71 -27.76
CA TYR A 146 -11.84 4.44 -26.64
C TYR A 146 -10.47 5.08 -26.90
N LEU A 147 -9.83 5.65 -25.87
CA LEU A 147 -8.45 6.14 -25.93
C LEU A 147 -7.64 5.53 -24.78
N LYS A 148 -6.63 4.71 -25.11
CA LYS A 148 -5.50 4.42 -24.21
C LYS A 148 -4.52 5.60 -24.30
N TYR A 149 -4.12 6.15 -23.15
CA TYR A 149 -3.32 7.37 -23.10
C TYR A 149 -2.13 7.17 -22.17
N ASP A 150 -0.94 7.14 -22.75
CA ASP A 150 0.32 6.72 -22.11
C ASP A 150 1.07 7.84 -21.38
N ASN A 151 2.19 7.51 -20.72
CA ASN A 151 3.01 8.42 -19.92
C ASN A 151 4.47 8.54 -20.41
N CYS A 152 4.77 8.09 -21.63
CA CYS A 152 6.09 8.18 -22.26
C CYS A 152 6.43 9.58 -22.78
N TYR A 153 7.72 9.97 -22.67
CA TYR A 153 8.32 11.18 -23.25
C TYR A 153 7.60 12.50 -22.90
N THR A 154 7.32 12.67 -21.61
CA THR A 154 6.71 13.87 -21.03
C THR A 154 7.68 15.05 -20.98
N ASP A 155 7.17 16.23 -20.63
CA ASP A 155 7.92 17.44 -20.29
C ASP A 155 8.45 17.45 -18.83
N GLY A 156 8.25 16.36 -18.08
CA GLY A 156 8.55 16.27 -16.64
C GLY A 156 7.42 16.76 -15.73
N SER A 157 6.28 17.22 -16.26
CA SER A 157 5.09 17.53 -15.45
C SER A 157 4.37 16.25 -15.01
N LYS A 158 3.56 16.34 -13.93
CA LYS A 158 2.99 15.16 -13.26
C LYS A 158 1.79 14.59 -14.04
N PRO A 159 1.46 13.30 -13.88
CA PRO A 159 0.22 12.74 -14.42
C PRO A 159 -1.03 13.54 -14.01
N MET A 160 -1.11 13.91 -12.73
CA MET A 160 -2.20 14.73 -12.18
C MET A 160 -2.41 16.08 -12.89
N ASP A 161 -1.37 16.64 -13.51
CA ASP A 161 -1.45 17.92 -14.23
C ASP A 161 -1.86 17.69 -15.70
N ARG A 162 -1.27 16.67 -16.36
CA ARG A 162 -1.45 16.38 -17.80
C ARG A 162 -2.77 15.69 -18.15
N TYR A 163 -3.11 14.59 -17.47
CA TYR A 163 -4.28 13.77 -17.84
C TYR A 163 -5.62 14.55 -17.78
N PRO A 164 -5.84 15.49 -16.83
CA PRO A 164 -7.00 16.37 -16.87
C PRO A 164 -7.09 17.30 -18.09
N ILE A 165 -5.99 17.59 -18.80
CA ILE A 165 -6.01 18.39 -20.04
C ILE A 165 -6.72 17.60 -21.15
N MET A 166 -6.27 16.37 -21.42
CA MET A 166 -6.91 15.48 -22.39
C MET A 166 -8.33 15.09 -21.97
N THR A 167 -8.61 14.95 -20.67
CA THR A 167 -10.00 14.78 -20.16
C THR A 167 -10.92 15.91 -20.63
N ARG A 168 -10.49 17.17 -20.48
CA ARG A 168 -11.24 18.35 -20.94
C ARG A 168 -11.36 18.37 -22.46
N ALA A 169 -10.31 17.98 -23.18
CA ALA A 169 -10.31 17.91 -24.63
C ALA A 169 -11.33 16.89 -25.18
N LEU A 170 -11.37 15.67 -24.63
CA LEU A 170 -12.36 14.64 -24.99
C LEU A 170 -13.79 15.10 -24.70
N MET A 171 -14.05 15.68 -23.53
CA MET A 171 -15.37 16.23 -23.19
C MET A 171 -15.76 17.42 -24.10
N LYS A 172 -14.80 18.18 -24.62
CA LYS A 172 -15.01 19.27 -25.58
C LYS A 172 -15.22 18.79 -27.02
N ALA A 173 -14.69 17.61 -27.37
CA ALA A 173 -14.76 17.05 -28.73
C ALA A 173 -16.17 16.57 -29.14
N GLY A 174 -17.10 16.44 -28.19
CA GLY A 174 -18.52 16.20 -28.46
C GLY A 174 -18.93 14.75 -28.77
N ARG A 175 -17.97 13.82 -28.85
CA ARG A 175 -18.22 12.37 -28.88
C ARG A 175 -17.83 11.76 -27.53
N PRO A 176 -18.69 10.95 -26.87
CA PRO A 176 -18.27 10.18 -25.71
C PRO A 176 -17.20 9.17 -26.11
N ILE A 177 -16.01 9.31 -25.52
CA ILE A 177 -14.87 8.41 -25.69
C ILE A 177 -14.55 7.83 -24.30
N TYR A 178 -14.38 6.51 -24.21
CA TYR A 178 -13.90 5.84 -23.01
C TYR A 178 -12.42 6.21 -22.82
N TYR A 179 -12.05 6.69 -21.63
CA TYR A 179 -10.69 7.20 -21.41
C TYR A 179 -9.92 6.31 -20.43
N SER A 180 -8.85 5.67 -20.92
CA SER A 180 -8.01 4.74 -20.16
C SER A 180 -6.63 5.34 -19.97
N LEU A 181 -6.28 5.64 -18.72
CA LEU A 181 -5.01 6.23 -18.34
C LEU A 181 -3.95 5.12 -18.25
N CYS A 182 -2.74 5.40 -18.72
CA CYS A 182 -1.63 4.46 -18.78
C CYS A 182 -0.37 5.13 -18.19
N GLU A 183 -0.45 5.48 -16.90
CA GLU A 183 0.63 6.05 -16.09
C GLU A 183 1.36 5.03 -15.23
N TRP A 184 1.06 3.74 -15.38
CA TRP A 184 1.76 2.62 -14.74
C TRP A 184 1.73 2.61 -13.20
N GLY A 185 0.77 3.29 -12.59
CA GLY A 185 0.70 3.51 -11.14
C GLY A 185 1.38 4.79 -10.64
N ASP A 186 1.99 5.60 -11.54
CA ASP A 186 2.71 6.82 -11.17
C ASP A 186 1.81 7.81 -10.40
N MET A 187 2.30 8.21 -9.23
CA MET A 187 1.58 9.03 -8.25
C MET A 187 0.18 8.48 -7.86
N HIS A 188 0.01 7.15 -7.80
CA HIS A 188 -1.17 6.44 -7.28
C HIS A 188 -2.50 6.86 -7.94
N PRO A 189 -2.73 6.54 -9.23
CA PRO A 189 -3.91 6.97 -9.97
C PRO A 189 -5.25 6.51 -9.40
N ALA A 190 -5.30 5.45 -8.58
CA ALA A 190 -6.48 5.09 -7.81
C ALA A 190 -7.05 6.24 -6.94
N LEU A 191 -6.20 7.15 -6.46
CA LEU A 191 -6.58 8.26 -5.59
C LEU A 191 -7.25 9.43 -6.34
N TRP A 192 -6.99 9.59 -7.64
CA TRP A 192 -7.40 10.78 -8.43
C TRP A 192 -8.03 10.46 -9.78
N GLY A 193 -7.62 9.35 -10.42
CA GLY A 193 -8.05 8.87 -11.73
C GLY A 193 -9.57 8.71 -11.87
N PHE A 194 -10.31 8.41 -10.80
CA PHE A 194 -11.78 8.36 -10.84
C PHE A 194 -12.43 9.69 -11.27
N GLN A 195 -11.78 10.84 -11.05
CA GLN A 195 -12.28 12.14 -11.50
C GLN A 195 -11.87 12.47 -12.96
N VAL A 196 -11.01 11.66 -13.58
CA VAL A 196 -10.24 12.00 -14.78
C VAL A 196 -10.46 10.99 -15.90
N GLY A 197 -10.49 9.69 -15.59
CA GLY A 197 -10.59 8.55 -16.51
C GLY A 197 -11.71 7.57 -16.16
N ASN A 198 -11.98 6.64 -17.08
CA ASN A 198 -12.82 5.47 -16.83
C ASN A 198 -12.03 4.24 -16.38
N SER A 199 -10.73 4.19 -16.66
CA SER A 199 -9.78 3.28 -16.00
C SER A 199 -8.39 3.87 -15.96
N TRP A 200 -7.52 3.34 -15.11
CA TRP A 200 -6.13 3.79 -14.94
C TRP A 200 -5.20 2.63 -14.61
N ARG A 201 -4.04 2.56 -15.27
CA ARG A 201 -3.05 1.51 -15.04
C ARG A 201 -2.46 1.65 -13.64
N THR A 202 -2.59 0.61 -12.82
CA THR A 202 -2.05 0.60 -11.43
C THR A 202 -0.59 0.18 -11.34
N THR A 203 -0.03 -0.34 -12.44
CA THR A 203 1.25 -1.05 -12.48
C THR A 203 1.97 -0.84 -13.80
N GLY A 204 3.30 -1.02 -13.81
CA GLY A 204 4.06 -1.27 -15.05
C GLY A 204 3.54 -2.47 -15.84
N ASP A 205 3.95 -2.58 -17.10
CA ASP A 205 3.37 -3.54 -18.06
C ASP A 205 3.45 -5.00 -17.59
N ILE A 206 2.46 -5.79 -17.99
CA ILE A 206 2.46 -7.24 -17.83
C ILE A 206 3.38 -7.92 -18.85
N THR A 207 3.69 -9.18 -18.60
CA THR A 207 4.32 -10.10 -19.56
C THR A 207 3.67 -11.47 -19.42
N ASP A 208 3.75 -12.30 -20.46
CA ASP A 208 3.21 -13.65 -20.52
C ASP A 208 4.01 -14.67 -19.67
N THR A 209 4.09 -14.41 -18.35
CA THR A 209 4.68 -15.26 -17.32
C THR A 209 3.86 -15.19 -16.03
N PHE A 210 3.75 -16.30 -15.31
CA PHE A 210 2.92 -16.38 -14.10
C PHE A 210 3.39 -15.45 -12.97
N GLU A 211 4.71 -15.29 -12.79
CA GLU A 211 5.29 -14.32 -11.86
C GLU A 211 4.83 -12.88 -12.15
N SER A 212 4.77 -12.50 -13.44
CA SER A 212 4.31 -11.18 -13.85
C SER A 212 2.82 -11.00 -13.52
N VAL A 213 1.96 -11.94 -13.92
CA VAL A 213 0.51 -11.97 -13.58
C VAL A 213 0.28 -11.78 -12.08
N MET A 214 0.93 -12.59 -11.23
CA MET A 214 0.74 -12.53 -9.78
C MET A 214 1.24 -11.20 -9.20
N SER A 215 2.38 -10.67 -9.69
CA SER A 215 2.88 -9.37 -9.25
C SER A 215 1.99 -8.19 -9.66
N ARG A 216 1.34 -8.25 -10.84
CA ARG A 216 0.34 -7.24 -11.26
C ARG A 216 -0.90 -7.31 -10.36
N ALA A 217 -1.42 -8.51 -10.11
CA ALA A 217 -2.57 -8.73 -9.24
C ALA A 217 -2.32 -8.22 -7.82
N ASP A 218 -1.16 -8.54 -7.23
CA ASP A 218 -0.79 -8.12 -5.87
C ASP A 218 -0.69 -6.59 -5.73
N ALA A 219 -0.06 -5.90 -6.70
CA ALA A 219 0.06 -4.45 -6.68
C ALA A 219 -1.28 -3.72 -6.98
N ASN A 220 -2.20 -4.38 -7.68
CA ASN A 220 -3.55 -3.87 -7.96
C ASN A 220 -4.54 -4.05 -6.79
N GLU A 221 -4.36 -5.09 -5.96
CA GLU A 221 -5.22 -5.41 -4.81
C GLU A 221 -5.30 -4.26 -3.80
N VAL A 222 -4.17 -3.62 -3.54
CA VAL A 222 -4.01 -2.47 -2.62
C VAL A 222 -4.98 -1.32 -2.94
N TYR A 223 -5.44 -1.21 -4.19
CA TYR A 223 -6.34 -0.16 -4.65
C TYR A 223 -7.83 -0.55 -4.72
N ALA A 224 -8.22 -1.70 -4.18
CA ALA A 224 -9.58 -2.25 -4.31
C ALA A 224 -10.72 -1.32 -3.87
N ASP A 225 -10.53 -0.47 -2.85
CA ASP A 225 -11.57 0.47 -2.37
C ASP A 225 -11.87 1.63 -3.35
N TYR A 226 -11.01 1.84 -4.35
CA TYR A 226 -11.10 2.97 -5.28
C TYR A 226 -11.86 2.64 -6.57
N ALA A 227 -11.84 1.38 -7.01
CA ALA A 227 -12.58 0.90 -8.19
C ALA A 227 -14.10 0.85 -7.92
N ARG A 228 -14.89 1.36 -8.85
CA ARG A 228 -16.36 1.46 -8.76
C ARG A 228 -16.98 1.83 -10.12
N PRO A 229 -18.29 1.64 -10.34
CA PRO A 229 -18.97 2.04 -11.58
C PRO A 229 -18.62 3.45 -12.06
N GLY A 230 -18.00 3.54 -13.23
CA GLY A 230 -17.48 4.75 -13.86
C GLY A 230 -15.95 4.88 -13.86
N GLY A 231 -15.21 4.15 -13.02
CA GLY A 231 -13.75 4.23 -12.89
C GLY A 231 -13.11 2.98 -12.27
N TRP A 232 -12.23 2.31 -13.01
CA TRP A 232 -11.64 1.01 -12.65
C TRP A 232 -10.11 1.04 -12.55
N ASN A 233 -9.57 0.25 -11.60
CA ASN A 233 -8.14 -0.06 -11.60
C ASN A 233 -7.82 -1.00 -12.77
N ASP A 234 -6.69 -0.77 -13.44
CA ASP A 234 -6.24 -1.56 -14.60
C ASP A 234 -4.88 -2.24 -14.30
N PRO A 235 -4.87 -3.54 -13.96
CA PRO A 235 -3.66 -4.35 -13.82
C PRO A 235 -3.00 -4.75 -15.15
N ASP A 236 -3.40 -4.15 -16.28
CA ASP A 236 -2.96 -4.38 -17.67
C ASP A 236 -3.72 -5.49 -18.42
N MET A 237 -3.35 -5.72 -19.68
CA MET A 237 -4.04 -6.62 -20.63
C MET A 237 -3.96 -8.12 -20.26
N LEU A 238 -4.88 -8.92 -20.81
CA LEU A 238 -4.94 -10.37 -20.65
C LEU A 238 -3.99 -11.08 -21.62
N GLU A 239 -3.01 -11.81 -21.08
CA GLU A 239 -2.05 -12.63 -21.84
C GLU A 239 -2.63 -14.00 -22.29
N VAL A 240 -3.90 -14.27 -21.97
CA VAL A 240 -4.56 -15.57 -22.14
C VAL A 240 -4.48 -16.05 -23.59
N GLY A 241 -3.58 -17.00 -23.85
CA GLY A 241 -3.35 -17.62 -25.16
C GLY A 241 -2.11 -17.16 -25.92
N ASN A 242 -1.22 -16.35 -25.36
CA ASN A 242 0.04 -15.96 -26.02
C ASN A 242 1.14 -17.05 -25.98
N GLY A 243 1.06 -18.01 -25.04
CA GLY A 243 1.81 -19.28 -25.05
C GLY A 243 2.92 -19.44 -24.00
N GLY A 244 3.19 -18.40 -23.20
CA GLY A 244 4.21 -18.40 -22.13
C GLY A 244 3.75 -18.98 -20.78
N MET A 245 2.45 -19.23 -20.61
CA MET A 245 1.86 -19.88 -19.42
C MET A 245 1.07 -21.14 -19.77
N THR A 246 0.86 -21.99 -18.75
CA THR A 246 -0.02 -23.16 -18.82
C THR A 246 -1.50 -22.78 -18.78
N LYS A 247 -2.38 -23.74 -19.10
CA LYS A 247 -3.84 -23.54 -19.05
C LYS A 247 -4.32 -23.10 -17.67
N ASP A 248 -3.81 -23.71 -16.60
CA ASP A 248 -4.28 -23.44 -15.24
C ASP A 248 -3.77 -22.10 -14.71
N GLU A 249 -2.56 -21.68 -15.09
CA GLU A 249 -2.05 -20.32 -14.85
C GLU A 249 -2.88 -19.26 -15.58
N TYR A 250 -3.31 -19.52 -16.83
CA TYR A 250 -4.25 -18.65 -17.54
C TYR A 250 -5.66 -18.64 -16.92
N ILE A 251 -6.12 -19.74 -16.33
CA ILE A 251 -7.38 -19.79 -15.55
C ILE A 251 -7.25 -18.91 -14.29
N ILE A 252 -6.10 -18.94 -13.59
CA ILE A 252 -5.81 -18.02 -12.48
C ILE A 252 -5.81 -16.57 -12.96
N HIS A 253 -5.07 -16.24 -14.02
CA HIS A 253 -4.98 -14.90 -14.63
C HIS A 253 -6.37 -14.32 -14.90
N PHE A 254 -7.18 -15.04 -15.68
CA PHE A 254 -8.52 -14.61 -16.05
C PHE A 254 -9.44 -14.47 -14.82
N SER A 255 -9.34 -15.39 -13.85
CA SER A 255 -10.13 -15.34 -12.62
C SER A 255 -9.77 -14.15 -11.73
N LEU A 256 -8.47 -13.83 -11.59
CA LEU A 256 -7.98 -12.68 -10.82
C LEU A 256 -8.44 -11.36 -11.47
N TRP A 257 -8.33 -11.21 -12.78
CA TRP A 257 -8.81 -10.02 -13.50
C TRP A 257 -10.34 -9.87 -13.37
N ALA A 258 -11.07 -10.97 -13.56
CA ALA A 258 -12.52 -10.98 -13.47
C ALA A 258 -13.02 -10.63 -12.06
N ILE A 259 -12.47 -11.25 -11.00
CA ILE A 259 -12.88 -10.95 -9.63
C ILE A 259 -12.45 -9.54 -9.19
N SER A 260 -11.33 -9.02 -9.72
CA SER A 260 -10.81 -7.68 -9.44
C SER A 260 -11.50 -6.54 -10.18
N LYS A 261 -12.43 -6.84 -11.11
CA LYS A 261 -13.11 -5.82 -11.96
C LYS A 261 -12.11 -5.02 -12.80
N ALA A 262 -11.04 -5.68 -13.23
CA ALA A 262 -10.12 -5.17 -14.24
C ALA A 262 -10.79 -5.06 -15.61
N PRO A 263 -10.29 -4.21 -16.52
CA PRO A 263 -10.51 -4.34 -17.96
C PRO A 263 -10.23 -5.78 -18.44
N LEU A 264 -11.15 -6.36 -19.21
CA LEU A 264 -10.92 -7.65 -19.88
C LEU A 264 -10.54 -7.40 -21.35
N LEU A 265 -9.35 -6.85 -21.55
CA LEU A 265 -8.77 -6.62 -22.87
C LEU A 265 -7.88 -7.80 -23.27
N LEU A 266 -8.31 -8.56 -24.27
CA LEU A 266 -7.58 -9.70 -24.84
C LEU A 266 -6.31 -9.21 -25.56
N GLY A 267 -5.13 -9.69 -25.16
CA GLY A 267 -3.84 -9.36 -25.78
C GLY A 267 -3.32 -10.41 -26.78
N CYS A 268 -4.12 -11.44 -27.11
CA CYS A 268 -3.73 -12.55 -27.98
C CYS A 268 -4.30 -12.43 -29.41
N ASP A 269 -3.84 -13.27 -30.34
CA ASP A 269 -4.41 -13.33 -31.69
C ASP A 269 -5.79 -14.02 -31.70
N VAL A 270 -6.85 -13.22 -31.53
CA VAL A 270 -8.25 -13.66 -31.58
C VAL A 270 -8.66 -14.31 -32.91
N ARG A 271 -7.86 -14.17 -33.98
CA ARG A 271 -8.11 -14.83 -35.28
C ARG A 271 -7.77 -16.33 -35.25
N ASN A 272 -6.95 -16.77 -34.30
CA ASN A 272 -6.45 -18.15 -34.20
C ASN A 272 -6.54 -18.71 -32.76
N LEU A 273 -7.70 -18.53 -32.13
CA LEU A 273 -7.96 -19.01 -30.76
C LEU A 273 -7.89 -20.55 -30.68
N THR A 274 -7.07 -21.07 -29.76
CA THR A 274 -7.14 -22.49 -29.39
C THR A 274 -8.43 -22.79 -28.63
N LYS A 275 -8.84 -24.06 -28.57
CA LYS A 275 -9.99 -24.45 -27.74
C LYS A 275 -9.76 -24.07 -26.28
N ASP A 276 -8.57 -24.33 -25.72
CA ASP A 276 -8.29 -24.05 -24.32
C ASP A 276 -8.33 -22.53 -24.03
N THR A 277 -7.85 -21.70 -24.96
CA THR A 277 -8.02 -20.24 -24.89
C THR A 277 -9.49 -19.85 -24.86
N MET A 278 -10.29 -20.40 -25.77
CA MET A 278 -11.72 -20.10 -25.90
C MET A 278 -12.57 -20.64 -24.72
N ASP A 279 -12.21 -21.78 -24.14
CA ASP A 279 -12.83 -22.33 -22.92
C ASP A 279 -12.61 -21.37 -21.73
N ILE A 280 -11.48 -20.64 -21.69
CA ILE A 280 -11.18 -19.64 -20.65
C ILE A 280 -11.93 -18.32 -20.92
N ILE A 281 -11.63 -17.65 -22.03
CA ILE A 281 -12.16 -16.29 -22.31
C ILE A 281 -13.64 -16.31 -22.72
N GLY A 282 -14.18 -17.48 -23.06
CA GLY A 282 -15.59 -17.69 -23.35
C GLY A 282 -16.46 -17.89 -22.10
N ASN A 283 -15.88 -17.92 -20.90
CA ASN A 283 -16.62 -18.27 -19.68
C ASN A 283 -17.56 -17.13 -19.21
N LYS A 284 -18.80 -17.21 -19.70
CA LYS A 284 -19.93 -16.32 -19.35
C LYS A 284 -20.14 -16.11 -17.86
N GLU A 285 -19.90 -17.13 -17.05
CA GLU A 285 -20.18 -17.06 -15.62
C GLU A 285 -19.10 -16.26 -14.89
N VAL A 286 -17.81 -16.47 -15.23
CA VAL A 286 -16.69 -15.65 -14.72
C VAL A 286 -16.79 -14.21 -15.23
N ILE A 287 -17.17 -14.01 -16.50
CA ILE A 287 -17.45 -12.68 -17.07
C ILE A 287 -18.57 -11.96 -16.29
N ALA A 288 -19.63 -12.66 -15.88
CA ALA A 288 -20.74 -12.08 -15.11
C ALA A 288 -20.34 -11.59 -13.70
N ILE A 289 -19.16 -11.96 -13.21
CA ILE A 289 -18.57 -11.42 -11.97
C ILE A 289 -17.89 -10.08 -12.24
N ASN A 290 -17.08 -10.01 -13.29
CA ASN A 290 -16.42 -8.78 -13.74
C ASN A 290 -17.46 -7.71 -14.08
N GLN A 291 -18.55 -8.12 -14.74
CA GLN A 291 -19.65 -7.28 -15.17
C GLN A 291 -20.78 -7.13 -14.12
N ASP A 292 -20.55 -7.52 -12.86
CA ASP A 292 -21.58 -7.42 -11.81
C ASP A 292 -21.95 -5.95 -11.49
N PRO A 293 -23.24 -5.57 -11.51
CA PRO A 293 -23.66 -4.17 -11.37
C PRO A 293 -23.48 -3.58 -9.96
N LEU A 294 -23.02 -4.34 -8.96
CA LEU A 294 -22.53 -3.76 -7.70
C LEU A 294 -21.14 -3.15 -7.86
N GLY A 295 -20.32 -3.66 -8.79
CA GLY A 295 -19.07 -3.03 -9.22
C GLY A 295 -17.98 -2.93 -8.16
N VAL A 296 -17.91 -3.86 -7.21
CA VAL A 296 -16.90 -3.87 -6.14
C VAL A 296 -15.75 -4.81 -6.49
N GLN A 297 -14.53 -4.27 -6.57
CA GLN A 297 -13.28 -5.04 -6.70
C GLN A 297 -13.07 -5.95 -5.48
N ALA A 298 -12.51 -7.14 -5.71
CA ALA A 298 -12.18 -8.06 -4.62
C ALA A 298 -10.96 -7.61 -3.82
N LYS A 299 -10.96 -7.99 -2.55
CA LYS A 299 -9.81 -7.91 -1.65
C LYS A 299 -9.28 -9.29 -1.31
N LYS A 300 -7.99 -9.35 -0.97
CA LYS A 300 -7.32 -10.53 -0.43
C LYS A 300 -7.54 -10.58 1.09
N VAL A 301 -8.17 -11.65 1.57
CA VAL A 301 -8.48 -11.85 3.01
C VAL A 301 -7.56 -12.86 3.68
N ARG A 302 -6.74 -13.58 2.90
CA ARG A 302 -5.72 -14.52 3.42
C ARG A 302 -4.55 -14.68 2.44
N THR A 303 -3.37 -15.02 2.96
CA THR A 303 -2.08 -14.96 2.24
C THR A 303 -1.23 -16.22 2.32
N ASP A 304 -1.66 -17.25 3.06
CA ASP A 304 -0.99 -18.55 3.17
C ASP A 304 -1.36 -19.46 2.00
N VAL A 305 -2.66 -19.54 1.70
CA VAL A 305 -3.21 -19.89 0.40
C VAL A 305 -4.23 -18.80 0.11
N GLU A 306 -4.11 -18.16 -1.04
CA GLU A 306 -4.73 -16.84 -1.20
C GLU A 306 -6.23 -16.94 -1.39
N ILE A 307 -6.97 -16.27 -0.51
CA ILE A 307 -8.42 -16.09 -0.65
C ILE A 307 -8.69 -14.66 -1.08
N TRP A 308 -9.38 -14.52 -2.20
CA TRP A 308 -9.87 -13.26 -2.74
C TRP A 308 -11.40 -13.25 -2.69
N THR A 309 -12.02 -12.18 -2.18
CA THR A 309 -13.50 -12.09 -2.09
C THR A 309 -14.04 -10.70 -2.42
N ALA A 310 -15.23 -10.67 -3.01
CA ALA A 310 -16.01 -9.46 -3.24
C ALA A 310 -17.50 -9.73 -2.96
N PRO A 311 -18.27 -8.78 -2.40
CA PRO A 311 -19.72 -8.80 -2.48
C PRO A 311 -20.18 -8.60 -3.94
N LEU A 312 -21.34 -9.17 -4.27
CA LEU A 312 -21.98 -9.06 -5.59
C LEU A 312 -23.45 -8.66 -5.46
N SER A 313 -24.02 -8.15 -6.55
CA SER A 313 -25.43 -7.74 -6.63
C SER A 313 -26.41 -8.85 -6.22
N GLY A 314 -27.51 -8.47 -5.56
CA GLY A 314 -28.53 -9.44 -5.10
C GLY A 314 -28.17 -10.22 -3.84
N TYR A 315 -27.32 -9.67 -2.97
CA TYR A 315 -26.81 -10.32 -1.75
C TYR A 315 -26.06 -11.62 -2.06
N ARG A 316 -25.18 -11.60 -3.06
CA ARG A 316 -24.31 -12.73 -3.43
C ARG A 316 -22.86 -12.38 -3.11
N PHE A 317 -21.96 -13.36 -3.20
CA PHE A 317 -20.53 -13.17 -3.02
C PHE A 317 -19.74 -13.79 -4.16
N ALA A 318 -18.49 -13.36 -4.27
CA ALA A 318 -17.42 -13.93 -5.06
C ALA A 318 -16.36 -14.47 -4.09
N VAL A 319 -15.79 -15.63 -4.41
CA VAL A 319 -14.68 -16.24 -3.66
C VAL A 319 -13.77 -16.88 -4.70
N LEU A 320 -12.48 -16.59 -4.66
CA LEU A 320 -11.45 -17.24 -5.47
C LEU A 320 -10.30 -17.67 -4.55
N ILE A 321 -9.91 -18.93 -4.63
CA ILE A 321 -8.80 -19.51 -3.86
C ILE A 321 -7.69 -19.89 -4.84
N VAL A 322 -6.49 -19.36 -4.63
CA VAL A 322 -5.34 -19.52 -5.54
C VAL A 322 -4.18 -20.22 -4.83
N ASN A 323 -3.71 -21.34 -5.40
CA ASN A 323 -2.41 -21.89 -5.06
C ASN A 323 -1.34 -21.27 -5.96
N ARG A 324 -0.54 -20.36 -5.41
CA ARG A 324 0.62 -19.76 -6.09
C ARG A 324 1.93 -20.54 -5.90
N ASP A 325 1.92 -21.60 -5.09
CA ASP A 325 3.11 -22.41 -4.82
C ASP A 325 3.32 -23.53 -5.84
N GLN A 326 4.58 -23.96 -5.96
CA GLN A 326 5.00 -25.12 -6.75
C GLN A 326 4.65 -26.49 -6.12
N TRP A 327 3.88 -26.49 -5.02
CA TRP A 327 3.53 -27.69 -4.25
C TRP A 327 2.01 -27.78 -4.04
N PRO A 328 1.42 -29.00 -3.93
CA PRO A 328 0.01 -29.13 -3.63
C PRO A 328 -0.34 -28.57 -2.24
N ALA A 329 -1.41 -27.76 -2.17
CA ALA A 329 -1.84 -27.08 -0.95
C ALA A 329 -3.22 -27.56 -0.51
N ASN A 330 -3.31 -28.11 0.72
CA ASN A 330 -4.57 -28.56 1.29
C ASN A 330 -5.19 -27.46 2.16
N VAL A 331 -6.28 -26.87 1.67
CA VAL A 331 -6.88 -25.64 2.17
C VAL A 331 -8.12 -25.95 2.99
N THR A 332 -8.33 -25.20 4.07
CA THR A 332 -9.66 -25.02 4.67
C THR A 332 -9.94 -23.52 4.76
N THR A 333 -11.17 -23.12 4.47
CA THR A 333 -11.63 -21.72 4.48
C THR A 333 -12.99 -21.66 5.15
N HIS A 334 -13.26 -20.59 5.90
CA HIS A 334 -14.45 -20.46 6.73
C HIS A 334 -15.39 -19.41 6.12
N LEU A 335 -16.70 -19.56 6.29
CA LEU A 335 -17.67 -18.58 5.76
C LEU A 335 -17.42 -17.15 6.32
N GLU A 336 -16.84 -17.05 7.53
CA GLU A 336 -16.44 -15.77 8.12
C GLU A 336 -15.26 -15.10 7.41
N ASP A 337 -14.36 -15.84 6.75
CA ASP A 337 -13.32 -15.30 5.86
C ASP A 337 -13.97 -14.49 4.71
N PHE A 338 -15.17 -14.90 4.29
CA PHE A 338 -15.96 -14.27 3.22
C PHE A 338 -16.93 -13.19 3.76
N GLY A 339 -16.88 -12.86 5.06
CA GLY A 339 -17.81 -11.94 5.71
C GLY A 339 -19.24 -12.48 5.91
N ILE A 340 -19.44 -13.80 5.80
CA ILE A 340 -20.73 -14.47 5.95
C ILE A 340 -20.82 -15.14 7.34
N PRO A 341 -21.90 -14.93 8.12
CA PRO A 341 -22.01 -15.53 9.45
C PRO A 341 -21.92 -17.07 9.41
N PRO A 342 -21.10 -17.74 10.26
CA PRO A 342 -20.84 -19.18 10.15
C PRO A 342 -22.06 -20.12 10.18
N LYS A 343 -23.20 -19.66 10.73
CA LYS A 343 -24.46 -20.42 10.80
C LYS A 343 -25.38 -20.20 9.58
N THR A 344 -24.94 -19.44 8.59
CA THR A 344 -25.66 -19.25 7.33
C THR A 344 -25.56 -20.54 6.51
N SER A 345 -26.69 -21.02 6.00
CA SER A 345 -26.70 -22.08 4.99
C SER A 345 -26.68 -21.46 3.60
N VAL A 346 -25.78 -21.92 2.73
CA VAL A 346 -25.44 -21.23 1.49
C VAL A 346 -25.36 -22.18 0.29
N THR A 347 -25.77 -21.72 -0.88
CA THR A 347 -25.60 -22.46 -2.14
C THR A 347 -24.29 -22.09 -2.80
N ALA A 348 -23.43 -23.07 -3.00
CA ALA A 348 -22.17 -22.94 -3.69
C ALA A 348 -22.28 -23.26 -5.19
N ARG A 349 -21.50 -22.57 -6.01
CA ARG A 349 -21.38 -22.86 -7.43
C ARG A 349 -19.93 -22.70 -7.88
N ASP A 350 -19.56 -23.62 -8.75
CA ASP A 350 -18.34 -23.68 -9.53
C ASP A 350 -18.63 -23.13 -10.92
N LEU A 351 -17.85 -22.15 -11.38
CA LEU A 351 -18.02 -21.55 -12.71
C LEU A 351 -17.07 -22.16 -13.76
N TRP A 352 -16.13 -23.00 -13.36
CA TRP A 352 -15.16 -23.67 -14.24
C TRP A 352 -15.56 -25.12 -14.53
N GLU A 353 -16.09 -25.87 -13.56
CA GLU A 353 -16.86 -27.10 -13.81
C GLU A 353 -18.33 -26.83 -14.18
N HIS A 354 -18.79 -25.56 -14.10
CA HIS A 354 -20.19 -25.16 -14.25
C HIS A 354 -21.18 -25.91 -13.32
N LYS A 355 -20.70 -26.42 -12.18
CA LYS A 355 -21.43 -27.30 -11.26
C LYS A 355 -21.92 -26.55 -10.01
N THR A 356 -23.16 -26.81 -9.60
CA THR A 356 -23.69 -26.37 -8.29
C THR A 356 -23.58 -27.51 -7.28
N LEU A 357 -23.27 -27.20 -6.02
CA LEU A 357 -23.20 -28.23 -4.98
C LEU A 357 -24.57 -28.85 -4.67
N GLU A 358 -24.54 -30.16 -4.45
CA GLU A 358 -25.71 -30.97 -4.09
C GLU A 358 -26.13 -30.73 -2.63
N THR A 359 -25.17 -30.42 -1.75
CA THR A 359 -25.39 -30.05 -0.34
C THR A 359 -25.07 -28.57 -0.11
N PRO A 360 -25.99 -27.76 0.46
CA PRO A 360 -25.67 -26.41 0.91
C PRO A 360 -24.56 -26.43 1.98
N LEU A 361 -23.61 -25.49 1.91
CA LEU A 361 -22.57 -25.37 2.94
C LEU A 361 -23.12 -24.69 4.21
N VAL A 362 -22.55 -25.06 5.35
CA VAL A 362 -22.59 -24.33 6.63
C VAL A 362 -21.19 -24.42 7.25
N GLY A 363 -20.67 -23.35 7.83
CA GLY A 363 -19.37 -23.35 8.52
C GLY A 363 -18.16 -23.15 7.62
N ASN A 364 -17.65 -24.22 6.99
CA ASN A 364 -16.35 -24.21 6.30
C ASN A 364 -16.27 -25.13 5.06
N LEU A 365 -15.42 -24.72 4.13
CA LEU A 365 -14.97 -25.47 2.94
C LEU A 365 -13.60 -26.10 3.22
N SER A 366 -13.34 -27.29 2.67
CA SER A 366 -11.98 -27.79 2.46
C SER A 366 -11.75 -28.24 1.00
N ALA A 367 -10.58 -27.92 0.45
CA ALA A 367 -10.19 -28.28 -0.92
C ALA A 367 -8.67 -28.54 -1.00
N ASN A 368 -8.25 -29.48 -1.86
CA ASN A 368 -6.84 -29.71 -2.15
C ASN A 368 -6.52 -29.16 -3.54
N LEU A 369 -5.56 -28.25 -3.62
CA LEU A 369 -5.15 -27.54 -4.84
C LEU A 369 -3.83 -28.12 -5.35
N ASP A 370 -3.69 -28.28 -6.66
CA ASP A 370 -2.42 -28.67 -7.28
C ASP A 370 -1.52 -27.44 -7.52
N PRO A 371 -0.21 -27.60 -7.79
CA PRO A 371 0.72 -26.49 -8.04
C PRO A 371 0.25 -25.55 -9.15
N HIS A 372 0.36 -24.24 -8.94
CA HIS A 372 -0.07 -23.20 -9.89
C HIS A 372 -1.53 -23.39 -10.39
N THR A 373 -2.42 -23.96 -9.57
CA THR A 373 -3.87 -24.06 -9.86
C THR A 373 -4.70 -23.21 -8.91
N CYS A 374 -5.73 -22.54 -9.44
CA CYS A 374 -6.94 -22.33 -8.64
C CYS A 374 -7.84 -23.54 -8.91
N LYS A 375 -8.19 -24.28 -7.86
CA LYS A 375 -8.99 -25.50 -8.01
C LYS A 375 -10.29 -25.37 -7.25
N ILE A 376 -11.35 -25.79 -7.91
CA ILE A 376 -12.67 -25.81 -7.32
C ILE A 376 -13.00 -27.27 -7.03
N LYS A 377 -12.90 -27.65 -5.76
CA LYS A 377 -13.90 -28.56 -5.21
C LYS A 377 -14.80 -27.72 -4.35
N SER A 378 -16.11 -27.83 -4.58
CA SER A 378 -17.17 -27.15 -3.85
C SER A 378 -17.28 -25.63 -4.09
N GLU A 379 -16.28 -24.81 -3.74
CA GLU A 379 -16.48 -23.37 -3.55
C GLU A 379 -15.31 -22.49 -3.98
N CYS A 380 -15.35 -22.04 -5.22
CA CYS A 380 -14.50 -20.96 -5.73
C CYS A 380 -15.29 -20.05 -6.69
N PHE A 381 -16.61 -19.92 -6.44
CA PHE A 381 -17.44 -18.78 -6.87
C PHE A 381 -18.87 -18.82 -6.28
N SER A 382 -18.95 -19.01 -4.97
CA SER A 382 -20.22 -19.26 -4.29
C SER A 382 -21.15 -18.05 -4.29
N VAL A 383 -22.25 -18.17 -5.03
CA VAL A 383 -23.39 -17.23 -5.06
C VAL A 383 -24.21 -17.35 -3.75
N ILE A 384 -23.59 -16.88 -2.66
CA ILE A 384 -24.07 -17.03 -1.29
C ILE A 384 -25.22 -16.05 -1.01
N THR A 385 -26.46 -16.48 -1.24
CA THR A 385 -27.67 -15.69 -0.97
C THR A 385 -28.14 -15.79 0.49
N THR A 386 -28.39 -14.65 1.14
CA THR A 386 -28.83 -14.58 2.55
C THR A 386 -30.30 -14.17 2.70
N ALA A 387 -30.99 -14.70 3.73
CA ALA A 387 -32.43 -14.54 3.89
C ALA A 387 -32.84 -13.69 5.12
N LYS A 388 -33.27 -12.43 4.86
CA LYS A 388 -34.00 -11.49 5.74
C LYS A 388 -33.21 -10.84 6.91
N LYS A 389 -33.80 -9.76 7.45
CA LYS A 389 -33.19 -8.77 8.39
C LYS A 389 -33.80 -8.81 9.80
N GLY A 390 -33.00 -8.39 10.80
CA GLY A 390 -33.42 -7.95 12.13
C GLY A 390 -32.89 -6.52 12.46
N PRO A 391 -33.41 -5.82 13.50
CA PRO A 391 -33.29 -4.35 13.60
C PRO A 391 -32.25 -3.78 14.60
N ARG A 392 -32.00 -2.46 14.48
CA ARG A 392 -31.13 -1.61 15.32
C ARG A 392 -31.78 -1.18 16.65
N LEU A 393 -30.96 -0.64 17.55
CA LEU A 393 -31.37 0.17 18.73
C LEU A 393 -30.74 1.59 18.71
N GLN A 394 -31.23 2.47 19.59
CA GLN A 394 -30.78 3.88 19.77
C GLN A 394 -30.57 4.20 21.27
N PRO A 395 -29.85 5.29 21.62
CA PRO A 395 -29.31 5.54 22.96
C PRO A 395 -30.24 6.32 23.92
N ILE A 396 -29.81 6.46 25.19
CA ILE A 396 -30.48 7.19 26.28
C ILE A 396 -29.49 8.16 26.95
N HIS A 397 -29.98 9.30 27.46
CA HIS A 397 -29.18 10.39 28.07
C HIS A 397 -29.16 10.38 29.62
N ALA A 398 -28.06 10.88 30.19
CA ALA A 398 -27.99 11.67 31.44
C ALA A 398 -26.80 12.66 31.26
N ALA A 399 -26.87 13.97 31.49
CA ALA A 399 -27.35 14.79 32.63
C ALA A 399 -26.27 14.94 33.73
N ALA A 400 -26.04 16.19 34.20
CA ALA A 400 -24.78 16.62 34.81
C ALA A 400 -24.95 17.33 36.18
N SER A 401 -23.82 17.62 36.85
CA SER A 401 -23.73 18.50 38.03
C SER A 401 -22.36 19.15 38.19
N GLU A 402 -22.33 20.46 38.41
CA GLU A 402 -21.17 21.27 38.84
C GLU A 402 -21.04 21.21 40.40
N ASP A 403 -20.17 21.90 41.16
CA ASP A 403 -19.33 23.10 40.96
C ASP A 403 -18.20 23.22 42.05
N GLY A 404 -17.16 24.04 41.81
CA GLY A 404 -16.32 24.79 42.77
C GLY A 404 -15.44 24.11 43.85
N GLY A 405 -14.22 24.59 44.22
CA GLY A 405 -13.33 25.60 43.60
C GLY A 405 -12.31 26.30 44.55
N ARG A 406 -11.06 26.51 44.09
CA ARG A 406 -10.01 27.50 44.55
C ARG A 406 -9.31 27.32 45.94
N SER A 407 -8.06 27.80 46.22
CA SER A 407 -6.93 28.32 45.39
C SER A 407 -5.59 28.65 46.16
N SER A 408 -4.41 28.50 45.50
CA SER A 408 -3.13 29.31 45.63
C SER A 408 -2.29 29.31 46.95
N SER A 409 -0.99 29.70 47.07
CA SER A 409 0.28 29.79 46.25
C SER A 409 1.44 30.37 47.16
N GLY A 410 2.77 30.47 46.88
CA GLY A 410 3.73 30.03 45.84
C GLY A 410 5.03 30.91 45.73
N ARG A 411 6.20 30.37 45.28
CA ARG A 411 7.50 31.06 44.86
C ARG A 411 8.44 31.63 45.99
N ASN A 412 9.75 32.01 45.85
CA ASN A 412 10.76 32.14 44.73
C ASN A 412 12.29 32.30 45.15
N LYS A 413 13.25 32.03 44.21
CA LYS A 413 14.57 32.71 43.86
C LYS A 413 15.90 32.80 44.74
N ARG A 414 17.00 32.20 44.20
CA ARG A 414 18.32 32.75 43.66
C ARG A 414 19.47 33.52 44.43
N ASN A 415 20.74 33.11 44.14
CA ASN A 415 21.97 33.86 43.67
C ASN A 415 23.33 34.00 44.47
N GLU A 416 24.45 33.85 43.71
CA GLU A 416 25.81 34.51 43.72
C GLU A 416 27.07 34.05 44.57
N VAL A 417 28.26 34.66 44.32
CA VAL A 417 29.64 34.07 44.32
C VAL A 417 30.77 35.09 44.70
N VAL A 418 32.04 34.67 45.05
CA VAL A 418 33.40 35.24 44.64
C VAL A 418 34.58 35.17 45.70
N ASP A 419 35.78 34.73 45.26
CA ASP A 419 37.23 34.93 45.64
C ASP A 419 37.78 35.22 47.09
N ALA A 420 39.11 35.26 47.39
CA ALA A 420 40.30 34.43 47.05
C ALA A 420 41.64 34.93 47.69
N LYS A 421 42.67 34.03 47.82
CA LYS A 421 44.11 34.24 48.20
C LYS A 421 44.38 34.62 49.68
N GLY A 422 45.47 34.20 50.33
CA GLY A 422 46.65 33.37 49.99
C GLY A 422 47.48 33.06 51.27
N SER A 423 48.71 32.51 51.27
CA SER A 423 49.61 32.05 50.19
C SER A 423 50.45 30.81 50.59
N GLY A 424 51.68 30.96 51.13
CA GLY A 424 52.52 29.94 51.80
C GLY A 424 53.11 28.79 50.95
N THR A 425 54.44 28.70 50.81
CA THR A 425 55.12 27.70 49.94
C THR A 425 55.25 26.29 50.56
N SER A 426 54.15 25.55 50.61
CA SER A 426 54.13 24.12 50.97
C SER A 426 54.72 23.22 49.87
N ALA A 427 54.72 21.88 50.09
CA ALA A 427 55.13 20.88 49.09
C ALA A 427 54.39 21.01 47.75
N ARG A 428 53.21 21.64 47.74
CA ARG A 428 52.44 22.02 46.53
C ARG A 428 53.25 22.91 45.59
N GLY A 429 54.11 23.80 46.10
CA GLY A 429 54.96 24.68 45.28
C GLY A 429 56.02 23.91 44.48
N ARG A 430 56.68 22.93 45.10
CA ARG A 430 57.66 22.06 44.42
C ARG A 430 56.98 21.13 43.40
N ARG A 431 55.77 20.63 43.70
CA ARG A 431 54.92 19.93 42.72
C ARG A 431 54.52 20.86 41.56
N LEU A 432 54.13 22.10 41.81
CA LEU A 432 53.70 23.05 40.76
C LEU A 432 54.85 23.48 39.83
N LEU A 433 56.09 23.55 40.32
CA LEU A 433 57.27 23.74 39.46
C LEU A 433 57.51 22.51 38.58
N LYS A 434 57.58 21.29 39.16
CA LYS A 434 57.69 20.06 38.38
C LYS A 434 56.57 19.88 37.36
N VAL A 435 55.33 20.23 37.71
CA VAL A 435 54.16 20.18 36.82
C VAL A 435 54.24 21.26 35.73
N ARG A 436 54.84 22.44 35.99
CA ARG A 436 55.10 23.44 34.93
C ARG A 436 56.22 22.99 33.98
N GLU A 437 57.26 22.35 34.47
CA GLU A 437 58.32 21.77 33.63
C GLU A 437 57.81 20.58 32.82
N GLU A 438 57.07 19.64 33.44
CA GLU A 438 56.37 18.58 32.72
C GLU A 438 55.34 19.12 31.73
N LYS A 439 54.60 20.19 32.06
CA LYS A 439 53.65 20.79 31.11
C LYS A 439 54.37 21.43 29.93
N ARG A 440 55.46 22.19 30.15
CA ARG A 440 56.28 22.71 29.04
C ARG A 440 56.92 21.60 28.20
N ARG A 441 57.36 20.50 28.82
CA ARG A 441 57.88 19.33 28.08
C ARG A 441 56.78 18.64 27.28
N ARG A 442 55.61 18.37 27.87
CA ARG A 442 54.45 17.79 27.18
C ARG A 442 53.89 18.70 26.08
N GLU A 443 53.91 20.03 26.26
CA GLU A 443 53.53 20.99 25.22
C GLU A 443 54.58 21.03 24.09
N HIS A 444 55.87 20.98 24.42
CA HIS A 444 56.96 20.85 23.43
C HIS A 444 56.84 19.56 22.62
N ASP A 445 56.65 18.42 23.30
CA ASP A 445 56.51 17.10 22.68
C ASP A 445 55.21 16.99 21.87
N ARG A 446 54.10 17.61 22.32
CA ARG A 446 52.83 17.70 21.55
C ARG A 446 52.92 18.68 20.35
N LEU A 447 53.92 19.55 20.29
CA LEU A 447 54.19 20.42 19.14
C LEU A 447 55.18 19.81 18.14
N HIS A 448 56.18 19.04 18.60
CA HIS A 448 57.27 18.55 17.75
C HIS A 448 57.20 17.05 17.43
N ASN A 449 56.42 16.26 18.19
CA ASN A 449 56.40 14.80 18.11
C ASN A 449 54.99 14.20 18.14
N TYR A 450 53.95 15.03 17.94
CA TYR A 450 52.57 14.57 17.81
C TYR A 450 52.33 14.05 16.38
N PRO A 451 52.06 12.74 16.17
CA PRO A 451 52.05 12.18 14.82
C PRO A 451 50.92 12.72 13.94
N SER A 452 51.14 12.77 12.63
CA SER A 452 50.10 13.15 11.65
C SER A 452 48.86 12.23 11.75
N TRP A 453 49.06 10.93 11.95
CA TRP A 453 47.97 9.97 12.16
C TRP A 453 47.17 10.24 13.45
N ALA A 454 47.78 10.85 14.48
CA ALA A 454 47.10 11.14 15.72
C ALA A 454 46.09 12.29 15.58
N LYS A 455 46.35 13.25 14.69
CA LYS A 455 45.35 14.26 14.30
C LYS A 455 44.16 13.66 13.56
N VAL A 456 44.41 12.76 12.59
CA VAL A 456 43.35 12.04 11.86
C VAL A 456 42.44 11.27 12.83
N LEU A 457 43.03 10.69 13.88
CA LEU A 457 42.27 10.02 14.95
C LEU A 457 41.59 10.98 15.95
N GLU A 458 42.19 12.13 16.30
CA GLU A 458 41.51 13.21 17.05
C GLU A 458 40.30 13.76 16.27
N ASP A 459 40.41 13.90 14.95
CA ASP A 459 39.32 14.34 14.08
C ASP A 459 38.22 13.27 13.95
N ALA A 460 38.57 12.01 13.70
CA ALA A 460 37.61 10.90 13.67
C ALA A 460 36.86 10.70 15.00
N CYS A 461 37.50 11.00 16.14
CA CYS A 461 36.89 10.97 17.47
C CYS A 461 35.97 12.17 17.77
N LYS A 462 35.72 13.10 16.83
CA LYS A 462 34.70 14.15 16.98
C LYS A 462 33.31 13.63 16.66
N ASP A 463 33.21 12.84 15.61
CA ASP A 463 31.95 12.38 15.03
C ASP A 463 31.57 10.94 15.47
N ASP A 464 32.52 10.19 16.04
CA ASP A 464 32.31 8.86 16.63
C ASP A 464 32.51 8.88 18.16
N GLU A 465 31.41 8.79 18.91
CA GLU A 465 31.42 8.74 20.37
C GLU A 465 31.97 7.43 20.96
N GLU A 466 31.83 6.27 20.31
CA GLU A 466 32.38 5.02 20.86
C GLU A 466 33.90 4.96 20.65
N LEU A 467 34.42 5.41 19.50
CA LEU A 467 35.85 5.59 19.27
C LEU A 467 36.45 6.59 20.28
N ARG A 468 35.76 7.72 20.50
CA ARG A 468 36.10 8.71 21.53
C ARG A 468 36.09 8.12 22.95
N ALA A 469 35.14 7.24 23.27
CA ALA A 469 35.05 6.57 24.57
C ALA A 469 36.10 5.45 24.77
N VAL A 470 36.59 4.83 23.70
CA VAL A 470 37.67 3.82 23.76
C VAL A 470 39.04 4.47 23.86
N LEU A 471 39.32 5.50 23.05
CA LEU A 471 40.64 6.13 22.97
C LEU A 471 40.80 7.27 23.97
N GLY A 472 39.84 8.21 24.03
CA GLY A 472 39.85 9.36 24.93
C GLY A 472 41.17 10.15 24.92
N ASP A 473 41.67 10.49 26.11
CA ASP A 473 42.95 11.20 26.32
C ASP A 473 44.22 10.39 25.99
N SER A 474 44.11 9.18 25.42
CA SER A 474 45.29 8.37 25.02
C SER A 474 45.81 8.64 23.61
N ILE A 475 45.05 9.37 22.77
CA ILE A 475 45.42 9.62 21.37
C ILE A 475 46.77 10.35 21.29
N GLY A 476 47.70 9.77 20.52
CA GLY A 476 49.10 10.22 20.44
C GLY A 476 50.08 9.44 21.33
N ASN A 477 49.62 8.46 22.14
CA ASN A 477 50.48 7.53 22.87
C ASN A 477 50.12 6.07 22.52
N PRO A 478 50.81 5.44 21.54
CA PRO A 478 50.48 4.09 21.05
C PRO A 478 50.41 3.01 22.13
N GLU A 479 51.27 3.07 23.15
CA GLU A 479 51.34 2.02 24.19
C GLU A 479 50.19 2.14 25.20
N LEU A 480 49.73 3.37 25.46
CA LEU A 480 48.54 3.62 26.28
C LEU A 480 47.25 3.31 25.51
N MET A 481 47.21 3.64 24.20
CA MET A 481 46.12 3.25 23.31
C MET A 481 46.00 1.72 23.24
N ARG A 482 47.11 0.99 23.02
CA ARG A 482 47.13 -0.48 23.01
C ARG A 482 46.54 -1.05 24.30
N LYS A 483 47.02 -0.61 25.46
CA LYS A 483 46.49 -1.08 26.76
C LYS A 483 45.00 -0.78 26.98
N ARG A 484 44.50 0.38 26.53
CA ARG A 484 43.06 0.69 26.60
C ARG A 484 42.24 -0.20 25.67
N VAL A 485 42.71 -0.45 24.45
CA VAL A 485 42.05 -1.37 23.52
C VAL A 485 42.07 -2.80 24.08
N GLU A 486 43.21 -3.27 24.60
CA GLU A 486 43.32 -4.58 25.27
C GLU A 486 42.39 -4.71 26.48
N GLU A 487 42.31 -3.69 27.35
CA GLU A 487 41.41 -3.73 28.52
C GLU A 487 39.93 -3.62 28.12
N ARG A 488 39.60 -2.82 27.09
CA ARG A 488 38.25 -2.74 26.51
C ARG A 488 37.89 -4.09 25.88
N VAL A 489 38.78 -4.73 25.12
CA VAL A 489 38.58 -6.08 24.57
C VAL A 489 38.49 -7.13 25.68
N ARG A 490 39.21 -6.98 26.80
CA ARG A 490 39.06 -7.88 27.96
C ARG A 490 37.71 -7.72 28.68
N LYS A 491 37.11 -6.53 28.69
CA LYS A 491 35.79 -6.26 29.30
C LYS A 491 34.60 -6.47 28.37
N LYS A 492 34.68 -6.07 27.09
CA LYS A 492 33.62 -6.16 26.06
C LYS A 492 33.82 -7.32 25.07
N GLY A 493 34.87 -8.15 25.19
CA GLY A 493 35.34 -9.05 24.12
C GLY A 493 34.33 -10.01 23.51
N ARG A 494 33.35 -10.49 24.29
CA ARG A 494 32.25 -11.34 23.78
C ARG A 494 31.20 -10.56 22.96
N ASN A 495 31.18 -9.23 23.07
CA ASN A 495 30.21 -8.33 22.45
C ASN A 495 30.87 -7.39 21.42
N PHE A 496 32.12 -7.64 21.02
CA PHE A 496 32.83 -6.76 20.07
C PHE A 496 32.43 -6.98 18.60
N ASN A 497 31.90 -8.16 18.26
CA ASN A 497 31.37 -8.48 16.93
C ASN A 497 29.85 -8.70 16.98
N LYS A 498 29.10 -7.60 17.04
CA LYS A 498 27.70 -7.54 16.61
C LYS A 498 27.50 -6.24 15.81
N SER A 499 27.68 -6.32 14.49
CA SER A 499 27.11 -5.36 13.55
C SER A 499 25.58 -5.34 13.69
N LYS A 500 24.93 -4.24 13.27
CA LYS A 500 23.47 -3.97 13.37
C LYS A 500 22.64 -5.23 13.64
N THR A 501 22.17 -5.36 14.88
CA THR A 501 21.38 -6.51 15.35
C THR A 501 19.95 -6.57 14.84
N GLY A 502 19.54 -5.59 14.02
CA GLY A 502 18.21 -5.54 13.42
C GLY A 502 17.90 -6.76 12.56
N SER A 503 16.64 -7.17 12.58
CA SER A 503 16.12 -8.32 11.85
C SER A 503 15.53 -7.89 10.50
N VAL A 504 15.98 -8.54 9.42
CA VAL A 504 15.33 -8.44 8.10
C VAL A 504 14.02 -9.24 8.07
N LEU A 505 13.85 -10.19 9.00
CA LEU A 505 12.57 -10.89 9.22
C LEU A 505 11.65 -10.02 10.09
N ALA A 506 10.42 -9.82 9.63
CA ALA A 506 9.39 -9.16 10.44
C ALA A 506 9.06 -10.01 11.68
N PHE A 507 8.92 -9.37 12.84
CA PHE A 507 8.49 -10.05 14.05
C PHE A 507 7.04 -10.51 13.95
N LYS A 508 6.71 -11.62 14.61
CA LYS A 508 5.33 -12.10 14.70
C LYS A 508 4.54 -11.27 15.72
N VAL A 509 3.40 -10.72 15.35
CA VAL A 509 2.45 -10.10 16.29
C VAL A 509 1.39 -11.14 16.68
N SER A 510 0.96 -11.15 17.95
CA SER A 510 -0.20 -11.92 18.38
C SER A 510 -0.93 -11.26 19.56
N PHE A 511 -2.22 -11.57 19.69
CA PHE A 511 -3.08 -11.07 20.78
C PHE A 511 -3.60 -12.28 21.57
N ARG A 512 -3.54 -12.22 22.91
CA ARG A 512 -3.93 -13.29 23.84
C ARG A 512 -4.68 -12.68 25.03
N GLU A 513 -6.01 -12.77 25.02
CA GLU A 513 -6.86 -12.19 26.07
C GLU A 513 -6.58 -10.68 26.30
N PHE A 514 -6.18 -9.95 25.25
CA PHE A 514 -5.80 -8.55 25.34
C PHE A 514 -7.00 -7.68 25.72
N ASN A 515 -6.91 -7.06 26.90
CA ASN A 515 -7.78 -6.00 27.36
C ASN A 515 -6.97 -4.70 27.35
N PRO A 516 -7.30 -3.70 26.50
CA PRO A 516 -6.52 -2.47 26.42
C PRO A 516 -6.59 -1.60 27.69
N LEU A 517 -7.44 -1.95 28.66
CA LEU A 517 -7.53 -1.28 29.97
C LEU A 517 -6.73 -1.97 31.10
N ASP A 518 -6.27 -3.20 30.88
CA ASP A 518 -5.45 -3.98 31.83
C ASP A 518 -4.78 -5.12 31.04
N SER A 519 -3.56 -4.90 30.54
CA SER A 519 -2.79 -5.94 29.87
C SER A 519 -1.30 -5.64 29.82
N TYR A 520 -0.50 -6.70 29.75
CA TYR A 520 0.91 -6.62 29.39
C TYR A 520 1.09 -6.64 27.87
N ILE A 521 2.07 -5.87 27.39
CA ILE A 521 2.67 -6.05 26.06
C ILE A 521 4.02 -6.74 26.30
N TRP A 522 4.21 -7.90 25.70
CA TRP A 522 5.43 -8.71 25.80
C TRP A 522 6.24 -8.60 24.51
N PHE A 523 7.56 -8.61 24.64
CA PHE A 523 8.51 -8.58 23.53
C PHE A 523 9.48 -9.74 23.69
N GLU A 524 9.58 -10.63 22.71
CA GLU A 524 10.65 -11.63 22.66
C GLU A 524 11.76 -11.14 21.73
N LEU A 525 13.01 -11.18 22.20
CA LEU A 525 14.19 -10.82 21.42
C LEU A 525 14.97 -12.07 21.02
N TYR A 526 15.75 -12.00 19.93
CA TYR A 526 16.65 -13.08 19.49
C TYR A 526 17.85 -13.34 20.44
N GLY A 527 17.83 -12.77 21.64
CA GLY A 527 18.83 -12.94 22.70
C GLY A 527 18.67 -11.85 23.76
N SER A 528 19.36 -12.01 24.90
CA SER A 528 19.23 -11.06 26.02
C SER A 528 19.68 -9.65 25.64
N PRO A 529 18.91 -8.59 26.00
CA PRO A 529 19.17 -7.23 25.55
C PRO A 529 20.44 -6.66 26.19
N SER A 530 21.25 -5.97 25.38
CA SER A 530 22.27 -5.07 25.91
C SER A 530 21.61 -3.84 26.56
N ASP A 531 22.37 -3.09 27.35
CA ASP A 531 21.84 -1.93 28.07
C ASP A 531 21.30 -0.88 27.08
N ARG A 532 21.94 -0.76 25.90
CA ARG A 532 21.48 0.04 24.76
C ARG A 532 20.13 -0.44 24.20
N ASP A 533 19.87 -1.74 24.19
CA ASP A 533 18.61 -2.29 23.66
C ASP A 533 17.46 -2.02 24.63
N VAL A 534 17.73 -2.08 25.94
CA VAL A 534 16.80 -1.64 27.00
C VAL A 534 16.51 -0.14 26.88
N ASP A 535 17.54 0.70 26.74
CA ASP A 535 17.40 2.15 26.53
C ASP A 535 16.57 2.47 25.27
N LEU A 536 16.81 1.75 24.17
CA LEU A 536 16.13 1.97 22.88
C LEU A 536 14.64 1.58 22.92
N ILE A 537 14.32 0.36 23.40
CA ILE A 537 12.92 -0.08 23.52
C ILE A 537 12.21 0.84 24.53
N GLY A 538 12.82 1.06 25.69
CA GLY A 538 12.27 1.90 26.75
C GLY A 538 11.96 3.33 26.29
N SER A 539 12.88 3.95 25.53
CA SER A 539 12.66 5.29 24.96
C SER A 539 11.51 5.32 23.96
N VAL A 540 11.30 4.26 23.17
CA VAL A 540 10.15 4.16 22.25
C VAL A 540 8.84 4.00 23.04
N ILE A 541 8.79 3.12 24.05
CA ILE A 541 7.60 2.94 24.89
C ILE A 541 7.27 4.23 25.67
N GLN A 542 8.26 4.91 26.25
CA GLN A 542 8.08 6.19 26.95
C GLN A 542 7.59 7.30 26.00
N SER A 543 8.17 7.39 24.79
CA SER A 543 7.72 8.39 23.79
C SER A 543 6.29 8.14 23.34
N TRP A 544 5.94 6.87 23.10
CA TRP A 544 4.59 6.43 22.77
C TRP A 544 3.60 6.75 23.90
N TYR A 545 3.94 6.42 25.14
CA TYR A 545 3.13 6.77 26.32
C TYR A 545 2.91 8.28 26.44
N VAL A 546 3.97 9.09 26.33
CA VAL A 546 3.88 10.56 26.41
C VAL A 546 2.99 11.11 25.29
N MET A 547 3.10 10.61 24.05
CA MET A 547 2.20 10.97 22.96
C MET A 547 0.74 10.60 23.28
N GLY A 548 0.52 9.42 23.86
CA GLY A 548 -0.79 8.98 24.35
C GLY A 548 -1.37 9.93 25.41
N ARG A 549 -0.60 10.25 26.45
CA ARG A 549 -0.95 11.20 27.53
C ARG A 549 -1.22 12.62 27.03
N LEU A 550 -0.64 13.01 25.89
CA LEU A 550 -0.88 14.28 25.20
C LEU A 550 -2.05 14.22 24.19
N GLY A 551 -2.76 13.09 24.09
CA GLY A 551 -3.96 12.94 23.26
C GLY A 551 -3.73 12.51 21.83
N ALA A 552 -2.49 12.21 21.42
CA ALA A 552 -2.14 11.96 20.02
C ALA A 552 -2.87 10.76 19.40
N PHE A 553 -3.32 9.80 20.22
CA PHE A 553 -4.00 8.58 19.76
C PHE A 553 -5.53 8.61 19.86
N ASN A 554 -6.13 9.71 20.29
CA ASN A 554 -7.59 9.80 20.34
C ASN A 554 -8.14 10.12 18.93
N SER A 555 -8.53 9.08 18.18
CA SER A 555 -9.09 9.22 16.82
C SER A 555 -10.31 10.14 16.73
N SER A 556 -11.11 10.23 17.81
CA SER A 556 -12.26 11.14 17.90
C SER A 556 -11.85 12.62 17.93
N ASN A 557 -10.59 12.91 18.31
CA ASN A 557 -10.02 14.26 18.34
C ASN A 557 -9.27 14.62 17.04
N LEU A 558 -9.04 13.67 16.13
CA LEU A 558 -8.31 13.87 14.87
C LEU A 558 -9.17 14.62 13.83
N GLN A 559 -9.51 15.87 14.13
CA GLN A 559 -10.37 16.71 13.30
C GLN A 559 -9.87 16.87 11.86
N LEU A 560 -8.55 16.93 11.67
CA LEU A 560 -7.91 17.06 10.36
C LEU A 560 -7.98 15.76 9.55
N ALA A 561 -7.78 14.59 10.19
CA ALA A 561 -7.94 13.29 9.52
C ALA A 561 -9.41 13.02 9.14
N ASN A 562 -10.35 13.51 9.95
CA ASN A 562 -11.78 13.50 9.66
C ASN A 562 -12.23 14.65 8.72
N SER A 563 -11.30 15.47 8.21
CA SER A 563 -11.58 16.56 7.27
C SER A 563 -11.13 16.21 5.85
N SER A 564 -11.88 16.65 4.85
CA SER A 564 -11.46 16.52 3.45
C SER A 564 -10.44 17.60 3.12
N ILE A 565 -9.22 17.18 2.76
CA ILE A 565 -8.10 18.05 2.33
C ILE A 565 -8.45 18.89 1.08
N GLU A 566 -9.51 18.56 0.33
CA GLU A 566 -10.02 19.34 -0.80
C GLU A 566 -10.41 20.81 -0.43
N TYR A 567 -10.59 21.11 0.86
CA TYR A 567 -10.98 22.43 1.36
C TYR A 567 -10.06 22.81 2.52
N ASN A 568 -9.53 24.05 2.51
CA ASN A 568 -8.64 24.59 3.56
C ASN A 568 -9.03 24.09 4.97
N PRO A 569 -8.30 23.11 5.54
CA PRO A 569 -8.83 22.34 6.65
C PRO A 569 -8.71 23.14 7.94
N LEU A 570 -9.86 23.61 8.44
CA LEU A 570 -9.96 24.40 9.65
C LEU A 570 -9.98 23.50 10.89
N TYR A 571 -8.97 23.62 11.74
CA TYR A 571 -8.97 23.03 13.07
C TYR A 571 -9.78 23.92 14.03
N ASP A 572 -10.89 23.41 14.54
CA ASP A 572 -11.72 24.09 15.54
C ASP A 572 -11.14 23.84 16.95
N ALA A 573 -10.52 24.85 17.54
CA ALA A 573 -9.88 24.74 18.84
C ALA A 573 -10.86 24.64 20.02
N GLU A 574 -12.06 25.21 19.92
CA GLU A 574 -13.08 25.11 20.97
C GLU A 574 -13.70 23.70 20.97
N LYS A 575 -14.01 23.17 19.79
CA LYS A 575 -14.39 21.77 19.62
C LYS A 575 -13.27 20.83 20.07
N GLY A 576 -12.01 21.11 19.72
CA GLY A 576 -10.85 20.32 20.16
C GLY A 576 -10.70 20.27 21.68
N PHE A 577 -10.99 21.37 22.38
CA PHE A 577 -11.00 21.44 23.84
C PHE A 577 -12.21 20.72 24.48
N SER A 578 -13.31 20.55 23.75
CA SER A 578 -14.56 19.96 24.26
C SER A 578 -14.60 18.42 24.32
N VAL A 579 -13.62 17.72 23.72
CA VAL A 579 -13.55 16.25 23.70
C VAL A 579 -12.46 15.77 24.67
N MET A 580 -12.54 14.53 25.17
CA MET A 580 -11.58 14.02 26.17
C MET A 580 -10.12 14.18 25.69
N PRO A 581 -9.25 14.85 26.47
CA PRO A 581 -7.93 15.28 25.99
C PRO A 581 -6.92 14.14 25.86
N SER A 582 -7.11 13.03 26.57
CA SER A 582 -6.30 11.81 26.45
C SER A 582 -7.18 10.61 26.79
N SER A 583 -6.93 9.47 26.13
CA SER A 583 -7.41 8.17 26.59
C SER A 583 -6.36 7.44 27.42
N PHE A 584 -5.08 7.48 27.04
CA PHE A 584 -4.02 6.72 27.71
C PHE A 584 -3.98 7.10 29.20
N HIS A 585 -4.21 6.12 30.08
CA HIS A 585 -4.28 6.36 31.52
C HIS A 585 -2.91 6.20 32.16
N ASP A 586 -2.30 5.01 32.09
CA ASP A 586 -1.08 4.69 32.84
C ASP A 586 -0.27 3.54 32.25
N ILE A 587 0.98 3.39 32.70
CA ILE A 587 1.94 2.40 32.19
C ILE A 587 2.95 1.99 33.28
N SER A 588 3.48 0.77 33.23
CA SER A 588 4.60 0.37 34.11
C SER A 588 5.96 0.79 33.56
N ASP A 589 7.01 0.66 34.38
CA ASP A 589 8.38 0.53 33.87
C ASP A 589 8.47 -0.66 32.88
N VAL A 590 9.40 -0.60 31.92
CA VAL A 590 9.63 -1.70 30.97
C VAL A 590 10.63 -2.66 31.58
N GLU A 591 10.19 -3.85 31.95
CA GLU A 591 11.01 -4.89 32.60
C GLU A 591 11.56 -5.89 31.57
N PHE A 592 12.74 -6.46 31.82
CA PHE A 592 13.34 -7.52 31.00
C PHE A 592 13.94 -8.63 31.88
N GLN A 593 13.76 -9.88 31.45
CA GLN A 593 14.37 -11.09 32.03
C GLN A 593 14.85 -12.00 30.87
N ASP A 594 16.09 -12.45 30.93
CA ASP A 594 16.79 -13.13 29.84
C ASP A 594 16.53 -12.48 28.46
N ASN A 595 15.77 -13.09 27.55
CA ASN A 595 15.43 -12.55 26.22
C ASN A 595 13.99 -11.99 26.11
N TRP A 596 13.22 -11.99 27.19
CA TRP A 596 11.86 -11.47 27.24
C TRP A 596 11.82 -10.07 27.88
N GLY A 597 11.01 -9.19 27.30
CA GLY A 597 10.62 -7.91 27.89
C GLY A 597 9.11 -7.85 28.10
N ARG A 598 8.65 -7.03 29.06
CA ARG A 598 7.24 -6.71 29.26
C ARG A 598 7.02 -5.27 29.70
N VAL A 599 5.84 -4.75 29.41
CA VAL A 599 5.31 -3.51 30.01
C VAL A 599 3.80 -3.65 30.21
N TRP A 600 3.26 -3.26 31.36
CA TRP A 600 1.81 -3.21 31.61
C TRP A 600 1.24 -1.87 31.14
N VAL A 601 0.06 -1.87 30.54
CA VAL A 601 -0.64 -0.68 30.02
C VAL A 601 -2.12 -0.63 30.44
N ASP A 602 -2.59 0.59 30.73
CA ASP A 602 -3.99 0.99 30.60
C ASP A 602 -4.06 2.13 29.56
N LEU A 603 -4.55 1.79 28.36
CA LEU A 603 -4.71 2.70 27.22
C LEU A 603 -5.97 3.59 27.33
N GLY A 604 -6.86 3.31 28.29
CA GLY A 604 -8.14 3.99 28.53
C GLY A 604 -9.10 4.05 27.33
N THR A 605 -8.83 3.31 26.26
CA THR A 605 -9.66 3.24 25.05
C THR A 605 -9.63 1.85 24.44
N SER A 606 -10.68 1.49 23.71
CA SER A 606 -10.72 0.31 22.84
C SER A 606 -10.26 0.61 21.41
N ASP A 607 -9.62 1.76 21.18
CA ASP A 607 -9.10 2.18 19.89
C ASP A 607 -7.69 1.59 19.63
N PHE A 608 -7.56 0.84 18.54
CA PHE A 608 -6.32 0.18 18.16
C PHE A 608 -5.30 1.13 17.50
N PHE A 609 -5.66 2.38 17.17
CA PHE A 609 -4.73 3.35 16.57
C PHE A 609 -3.48 3.59 17.44
N ALA A 610 -3.59 3.53 18.77
CA ALA A 610 -2.43 3.57 19.66
C ALA A 610 -1.49 2.36 19.43
N VAL A 611 -2.05 1.17 19.26
CA VAL A 611 -1.30 -0.08 19.03
C VAL A 611 -0.64 -0.06 17.65
N ASP A 612 -1.32 0.44 16.61
CA ASP A 612 -0.74 0.57 15.27
C ASP A 612 0.46 1.52 15.25
N VAL A 613 0.40 2.67 15.94
CA VAL A 613 1.55 3.58 16.05
C VAL A 613 2.72 2.89 16.76
N LEU A 614 2.47 2.16 17.85
CA LEU A 614 3.52 1.40 18.55
C LEU A 614 4.16 0.34 17.64
N LEU A 615 3.34 -0.44 16.93
CA LEU A 615 3.81 -1.48 16.03
C LEU A 615 4.69 -0.91 14.92
N ASN A 616 4.28 0.18 14.28
CA ASN A 616 5.10 0.85 13.26
C ASN A 616 6.45 1.35 13.82
N CYS A 617 6.46 1.97 15.01
CA CYS A 617 7.70 2.38 15.67
C CYS A 617 8.61 1.19 15.99
N LEU A 618 8.05 0.08 16.47
CA LEU A 618 8.80 -1.14 16.77
C LEU A 618 9.26 -1.87 15.50
N THR A 619 8.55 -1.81 14.37
CA THR A 619 9.01 -2.35 13.08
C THR A 619 10.28 -1.65 12.61
N VAL A 620 10.34 -0.32 12.67
CA VAL A 620 11.55 0.46 12.33
C VAL A 620 12.68 0.16 13.34
N LEU A 621 12.38 0.13 14.64
CA LEU A 621 13.36 -0.24 15.66
C LEU A 621 13.93 -1.65 15.41
N SER A 622 13.06 -2.59 15.03
CA SER A 622 13.40 -3.99 14.84
C SER A 622 14.25 -4.23 13.59
N SER A 623 14.01 -3.50 12.50
CA SER A 623 14.78 -3.66 11.25
C SER A 623 16.13 -2.95 11.30
N GLU A 624 16.22 -1.80 11.96
CA GLU A 624 17.43 -0.96 11.90
C GLU A 624 18.43 -1.14 13.06
N TYR A 625 17.96 -1.52 14.26
CA TYR A 625 18.75 -1.47 15.50
C TYR A 625 18.87 -2.82 16.23
N LEU A 626 17.74 -3.47 16.57
CA LEU A 626 17.74 -4.69 17.41
C LEU A 626 16.64 -5.68 16.99
N GLY A 627 16.97 -6.94 16.73
CA GLY A 627 16.00 -7.92 16.24
C GLY A 627 15.00 -8.37 17.31
N ILE A 628 13.73 -7.97 17.13
CA ILE A 628 12.58 -8.53 17.84
C ILE A 628 12.14 -9.81 17.10
N GLN A 629 11.78 -10.87 17.84
CA GLN A 629 11.27 -12.14 17.31
C GLN A 629 9.74 -12.17 17.27
N GLN A 630 9.09 -11.77 18.36
CA GLN A 630 7.64 -11.61 18.42
C GLN A 630 7.19 -10.56 19.44
N ILE A 631 5.98 -10.03 19.24
CA ILE A 631 5.27 -9.16 20.18
C ILE A 631 3.94 -9.82 20.53
N VAL A 632 3.63 -9.90 21.83
CA VAL A 632 2.39 -10.51 22.33
C VAL A 632 1.63 -9.51 23.18
N PHE A 633 0.43 -9.13 22.74
CA PHE A 633 -0.48 -8.27 23.47
C PHE A 633 -1.40 -9.12 24.34
N GLY A 634 -1.41 -8.85 25.66
CA GLY A 634 -2.17 -9.59 26.66
C GLY A 634 -1.47 -10.85 27.18
N GLY A 635 -2.15 -11.53 28.11
CA GLY A 635 -1.62 -12.67 28.86
C GLY A 635 -0.71 -12.26 30.03
N ARG A 636 -0.74 -13.06 31.11
CA ARG A 636 -0.11 -12.71 32.40
C ARG A 636 1.31 -13.26 32.60
N ARG A 637 1.76 -14.22 31.79
CA ARG A 637 3.14 -14.74 31.75
C ARG A 637 3.46 -15.21 30.33
N MET A 638 4.71 -15.02 29.89
CA MET A 638 5.28 -15.56 28.65
C MET A 638 6.70 -16.06 28.93
N GLY A 639 7.17 -17.04 28.14
CA GLY A 639 8.50 -17.62 28.31
C GLY A 639 8.74 -18.18 29.72
N ASP A 640 9.99 -18.09 30.16
CA ASP A 640 10.46 -18.55 31.47
C ASP A 640 10.37 -17.46 32.57
N TRP A 641 9.46 -16.48 32.42
CA TRP A 641 9.38 -15.29 33.28
C TRP A 641 9.04 -15.61 34.76
N GLU A 642 9.90 -15.18 35.67
CA GLU A 642 9.71 -15.31 37.13
C GLU A 642 9.23 -14.00 37.77
N GLU A 643 8.10 -14.07 38.50
CA GLU A 643 7.55 -12.88 39.16
C GLU A 643 8.34 -12.49 40.42
N GLY A 644 8.66 -11.20 40.54
CA GLY A 644 9.36 -10.65 41.71
C GLY A 644 10.89 -10.74 41.64
N MET A 645 11.49 -11.15 40.51
CA MET A 645 12.93 -11.02 40.29
C MET A 645 13.31 -9.56 40.06
N THR A 646 14.23 -9.01 40.87
CA THR A 646 14.65 -7.59 40.79
C THR A 646 16.17 -7.38 40.80
N SER A 647 16.96 -8.44 40.59
CA SER A 647 18.44 -8.39 40.72
C SER A 647 19.13 -8.53 39.37
N SER A 648 19.93 -7.53 39.02
CA SER A 648 20.72 -7.48 37.79
C SER A 648 21.81 -8.56 37.69
N GLU A 649 22.14 -9.23 38.80
CA GLU A 649 23.07 -10.37 38.78
C GLU A 649 22.43 -11.64 38.20
N PHE A 650 21.10 -11.70 38.14
CA PHE A 650 20.32 -12.80 37.53
C PHE A 650 19.67 -12.38 36.20
N GLY A 651 20.27 -11.44 35.47
CA GLY A 651 19.82 -11.05 34.12
C GLY A 651 18.67 -10.05 34.06
N TYR A 652 18.01 -9.74 35.19
CA TYR A 652 16.94 -8.73 35.24
C TYR A 652 17.45 -7.33 34.86
N LYS A 653 16.71 -6.63 33.99
CA LYS A 653 16.92 -5.21 33.64
C LYS A 653 15.59 -4.49 33.59
N TYR A 654 15.62 -3.16 33.68
CA TYR A 654 14.43 -2.33 33.47
C TYR A 654 14.80 -0.97 32.87
N PHE A 655 13.87 -0.40 32.12
CA PHE A 655 13.87 1.01 31.75
C PHE A 655 12.73 1.71 32.50
N LYS A 656 13.04 2.86 33.11
CA LYS A 656 12.08 3.64 33.88
C LYS A 656 11.37 4.68 33.03
N ILE A 657 10.03 4.68 33.08
CA ILE A 657 9.17 5.61 32.32
C ILE A 657 8.91 6.92 33.10
#